data_AF-A0AAN8S6X0-F1
#
_entry.id   AF-A0AAN8S6X0-F1
#
_cell.length_a   1.000
_cell.length_b   1.000
_cell.length_c   1.000
_cell.angle_alpha   90.00
_cell.angle_beta   90.00
_cell.angle_gamma   90.00
#
_symmetry.space_group_name_H-M   'P 1'
#
loop_
_entity.id
_entity.type
_entity.pdbx_description
1 polymer ?
#
loop_
_entity_poly.entity_id
_entity_poly.type
_entity_poly.pdbx_seq_one_letter_code
_entity_poly.pdbx_strand_id
1 'polypeptide(L)'
;MSSVVRSQANGEMFESPAANQVPDLPNTISAFSKIQLENLDEPNAMTKTYLTDRSVTCNDGSPAGFYLRHSHGSKRWIVFLEGGWYCYDHKSCHARWMEMRSLMSSKLWPPIRTVGGILSTNIEENPFWWNANHVFVPYCTSDSWSGTRARASGGSRFSFMGAAVVRQVILDLLPLGLVNATSLLLTGSSAGGIGVLLNLNAVKSLLHEELRLHRIAVRGVADSGWFLDREPYSRDPQSVTPVDAVRRGIALWQGKVPASCAAYYPNEPWRCYFGYRIYPYLTAPLFVFQWLFDEAQMAADKVGAPVTKHQWDYIHKMGDSLRHTFHNVSAVFAPSCISHSVLTKKDWSMIKIDEISLPNAIRCWELNLQHQHKSIQDLYSFSSDKYVSSPSMLADAPLDNVLKRKSIQLDIYKTVEENNFQSHEERKRRRKKHKNKQRPERVDRERIHKGRRKKRLGRKNKNRPMRSPILGTLNTNASKVMANQAQKCQYHLIERCTWPQCNHSCPKLHNPFTGEEMDFIDLLKSFGMDMASVANALGIDIHTLNNMGHAELLNLLTQQSSAKPLIQISAVDHPKRYLKTNITFKAEPFPGNWSQEKPGNRDYKSNNLCLYWFTVQYDDKPDMLDCFRIQPAWMGQNKMKLKNLSLPTMFLPGTHNSATDVMEAMRRRRGLSHLDNFILTQDQSIWNQLVYGIRFLDLRIGYYPQSSDPKLRFWINHDMLRVRPLLPVLKDVVEFSRASPDEIIILDFHRFPSGFSGTNGPAVHRELLELLKNELKSLTIPRPLSQTKLKLEEIWNSDKRIVVSYSEDNFVWEMPWLWSSVSQRWGNKQSPEALEKFLDKTFRDVVPRKLWAAMAELTPTPLDFLSNGSLRAMADRVNRQLSNWFVENGNWTRRANIVAPDFFLGTNLVNIAIEENINRANEMGQS
;
A
#
# COMPACT_ATOMS: atom_id res chain seq x y z
N MET A 1 -50.44 -7.82 40.16
CA MET A 1 -51.43 -7.54 41.24
C MET A 1 -51.62 -6.03 41.32
N SER A 2 -52.87 -5.59 41.48
CA SER A 2 -53.37 -4.23 41.82
C SER A 2 -52.74 -3.02 41.09
N SER A 3 -53.36 -2.30 40.15
CA SER A 3 -54.74 -1.75 39.98
C SER A 3 -55.04 -0.48 40.79
N VAL A 4 -55.93 0.38 40.25
CA VAL A 4 -56.50 1.66 40.78
C VAL A 4 -55.75 2.94 40.32
N VAL A 5 -56.36 4.07 39.94
CA VAL A 5 -57.52 4.43 39.05
C VAL A 5 -57.77 5.96 39.14
N ARG A 6 -57.93 6.66 37.99
CA ARG A 6 -58.62 7.99 37.79
C ARG A 6 -58.11 9.21 38.63
N SER A 7 -58.42 10.49 38.33
CA SER A 7 -58.97 11.22 37.16
C SER A 7 -58.83 12.75 37.39
N GLN A 8 -58.89 13.56 36.31
CA GLN A 8 -59.60 14.86 36.13
C GLN A 8 -59.67 15.92 37.29
N ALA A 9 -59.74 17.24 37.05
CA ALA A 9 -59.62 18.12 35.88
C ALA A 9 -59.66 19.61 36.37
N ASN A 10 -59.74 20.56 35.43
CA ASN A 10 -59.92 22.01 35.59
C ASN A 10 -58.64 22.78 36.04
N GLY A 11 -58.25 23.92 35.46
CA GLY A 11 -58.80 24.65 34.30
C GLY A 11 -59.22 26.06 34.66
N GLU A 12 -58.33 27.04 34.48
CA GLU A 12 -58.65 28.47 34.47
C GLU A 12 -57.61 29.25 33.64
N MET A 13 -57.93 30.50 33.30
CA MET A 13 -57.39 31.20 32.12
C MET A 13 -56.95 32.64 32.46
N PHE A 14 -55.93 33.13 31.74
CA PHE A 14 -55.31 34.47 31.83
C PHE A 14 -54.53 34.83 33.11
N GLU A 15 -53.22 35.00 32.96
CA GLU A 15 -52.61 36.32 33.10
C GLU A 15 -51.29 36.41 32.30
N SER A 16 -50.91 37.61 31.87
CA SER A 16 -49.69 37.87 31.10
C SER A 16 -48.69 38.65 31.96
N PRO A 17 -47.60 38.04 32.46
CA PRO A 17 -46.55 38.77 33.14
C PRO A 17 -45.58 39.38 32.14
N ALA A 18 -45.60 40.71 32.08
CA ALA A 18 -44.54 41.66 31.70
C ALA A 18 -43.32 41.17 30.89
N ALA A 19 -42.96 41.97 29.89
CA ALA A 19 -41.65 41.97 29.25
C ALA A 19 -40.53 42.28 30.28
N ASN A 20 -40.04 41.26 30.97
CA ASN A 20 -38.89 41.39 31.85
C ASN A 20 -37.60 41.50 31.02
N GLN A 21 -37.07 42.73 31.08
CA GLN A 21 -35.80 43.19 30.56
C GLN A 21 -34.71 42.09 30.58
N VAL A 22 -34.09 41.86 29.42
CA VAL A 22 -32.76 41.24 29.39
C VAL A 22 -31.84 42.18 30.18
N PRO A 23 -31.17 41.71 31.26
CA PRO A 23 -30.26 42.57 31.99
C PRO A 23 -29.10 42.97 31.07
N ASP A 24 -28.80 44.27 31.02
CA ASP A 24 -27.65 44.82 30.32
C ASP A 24 -26.36 44.22 30.91
N LEU A 25 -25.85 43.15 30.29
CA LEU A 25 -24.53 42.62 30.57
C LEU A 25 -23.51 43.34 29.69
N PRO A 26 -22.42 43.88 30.29
CA PRO A 26 -21.53 44.79 29.60
C PRO A 26 -20.73 44.09 28.50
N ASN A 27 -20.22 44.89 27.55
CA ASN A 27 -19.41 44.46 26.40
C ASN A 27 -18.50 43.27 26.74
N THR A 28 -18.53 42.22 25.90
CA THR A 28 -17.84 40.93 26.11
C THR A 28 -16.37 41.07 26.48
N ILE A 29 -15.69 42.10 25.97
CA ILE A 29 -14.31 42.46 26.30
C ILE A 29 -14.16 42.83 27.79
N SER A 30 -15.06 43.66 28.33
CA SER A 30 -15.01 44.10 29.74
C SER A 30 -15.37 42.99 30.73
N ALA A 31 -16.32 42.13 30.36
CA ALA A 31 -16.68 40.94 31.13
C ALA A 31 -15.51 39.94 31.15
N PHE A 32 -14.86 39.71 30.00
CA PHE A 32 -13.68 38.85 29.91
C PHE A 32 -12.51 39.38 30.77
N SER A 33 -12.19 40.67 30.68
CA SER A 33 -11.10 41.26 31.48
C SER A 33 -11.35 41.15 32.99
N LYS A 34 -12.60 41.25 33.45
CA LYS A 34 -12.95 41.13 34.87
C LYS A 34 -12.79 39.67 35.36
N ILE A 35 -13.33 38.71 34.62
CA ILE A 35 -13.24 37.28 34.99
C ILE A 35 -11.79 36.79 34.93
N GLN A 36 -10.95 37.31 34.00
CA GLN A 36 -9.54 36.92 33.95
C GLN A 36 -8.71 37.46 35.14
N LEU A 37 -9.07 38.62 35.70
CA LEU A 37 -8.44 39.15 36.92
C LEU A 37 -8.81 38.33 38.18
N GLU A 38 -10.02 37.76 38.20
CA GLU A 38 -10.52 36.95 39.33
C GLU A 38 -9.97 35.50 39.36
N ASN A 39 -9.42 34.99 38.25
CA ASN A 39 -9.00 33.58 38.11
C ASN A 39 -7.46 33.40 37.98
N LEU A 40 -6.67 34.25 38.65
CA LEU A 40 -5.20 34.18 38.61
C LEU A 40 -4.62 32.90 39.25
N ASP A 41 -5.39 32.21 40.10
CA ASP A 41 -4.93 31.04 40.86
C ASP A 41 -5.01 29.70 40.09
N GLU A 42 -5.73 29.62 38.96
CA GLU A 42 -5.74 28.45 38.07
C GLU A 42 -5.10 28.78 36.70
N PRO A 43 -3.77 28.63 36.53
CA PRO A 43 -3.08 29.05 35.30
C PRO A 43 -3.50 28.28 34.02
N ASN A 44 -4.19 27.14 34.18
CA ASN A 44 -4.64 26.26 33.11
C ASN A 44 -6.13 26.47 32.73
N ALA A 45 -6.85 27.34 33.43
CA ALA A 45 -8.27 27.63 33.21
C ALA A 45 -8.49 28.51 31.97
N MET A 46 -9.39 28.10 31.06
CA MET A 46 -9.89 28.97 29.98
C MET A 46 -11.29 29.49 30.32
N THR A 47 -11.55 30.78 30.08
CA THR A 47 -12.83 31.44 30.40
C THR A 47 -13.79 31.41 29.21
N LYS A 48 -15.05 31.04 29.44
CA LYS A 48 -16.11 31.03 28.42
C LYS A 48 -16.46 32.45 27.97
N THR A 49 -16.42 32.68 26.67
CA THR A 49 -16.85 33.91 25.99
C THR A 49 -17.83 33.54 24.88
N TYR A 50 -19.04 34.08 24.92
CA TYR A 50 -19.99 33.95 23.81
C TYR A 50 -19.64 34.93 22.68
N LEU A 51 -19.97 34.59 21.43
CA LEU A 51 -19.69 35.44 20.26
C LEU A 51 -20.36 36.81 20.35
N THR A 52 -19.73 37.86 19.81
CA THR A 52 -20.31 39.20 19.76
C THR A 52 -21.59 39.23 18.91
N ASP A 53 -21.52 38.67 17.69
CA ASP A 53 -22.70 38.46 16.84
C ASP A 53 -23.56 37.31 17.39
N ARG A 54 -24.74 37.68 17.90
CA ARG A 54 -25.72 36.74 18.48
C ARG A 54 -26.53 35.98 17.43
N SER A 55 -26.48 36.38 16.16
CA SER A 55 -27.12 35.65 15.06
C SER A 55 -26.38 34.35 14.72
N VAL A 56 -25.10 34.25 15.08
CA VAL A 56 -24.27 33.05 14.92
C VAL A 56 -24.53 32.08 16.08
N THR A 57 -25.35 31.06 15.81
CA THR A 57 -25.93 30.18 16.83
C THR A 57 -25.45 28.72 16.76
N CYS A 58 -25.51 28.05 17.90
CA CYS A 58 -25.54 26.58 17.99
C CYS A 58 -26.81 26.02 17.32
N ASN A 59 -26.88 24.69 17.13
CA ASN A 59 -28.02 24.04 16.47
C ASN A 59 -29.39 24.46 17.05
N ASP A 60 -29.52 24.58 18.37
CA ASP A 60 -30.81 24.94 19.01
C ASP A 60 -31.15 26.43 19.03
N GLY A 61 -30.29 27.29 18.47
CA GLY A 61 -30.44 28.74 18.48
C GLY A 61 -29.81 29.43 19.71
N SER A 62 -29.16 28.72 20.63
CA SER A 62 -28.36 29.38 21.67
C SER A 62 -27.11 30.05 21.07
N PRO A 63 -26.60 31.14 21.65
CA PRO A 63 -25.42 31.83 21.11
C PRO A 63 -24.20 30.92 21.15
N ALA A 64 -23.47 30.80 20.04
CA ALA A 64 -22.19 30.10 20.02
C ALA A 64 -21.12 30.89 20.79
N GLY A 65 -19.93 30.31 20.94
CA GLY A 65 -18.84 30.92 21.70
C GLY A 65 -17.56 30.10 21.67
N PHE A 66 -16.58 30.55 22.45
CA PHE A 66 -15.28 29.93 22.62
C PHE A 66 -14.84 30.06 24.09
N TYR A 67 -13.83 29.29 24.48
CA TYR A 67 -13.08 29.49 25.71
C TYR A 67 -11.72 30.10 25.37
N LEU A 68 -11.26 31.08 26.13
CA LEU A 68 -9.97 31.74 25.93
C LEU A 68 -9.16 31.75 27.23
N ARG A 69 -7.87 31.40 27.12
CA ARG A 69 -6.82 31.71 28.10
C ARG A 69 -5.74 32.54 27.42
N HIS A 70 -5.64 33.81 27.82
CA HIS A 70 -4.74 34.80 27.22
C HIS A 70 -3.37 34.79 27.93
N SER A 71 -2.27 34.85 27.16
CA SER A 71 -0.91 35.13 27.67
C SER A 71 -0.46 36.48 27.12
N HIS A 72 -0.46 37.48 28.00
CA HIS A 72 -0.15 38.88 27.69
C HIS A 72 1.24 39.10 27.06
N GLY A 73 2.19 38.17 27.24
CA GLY A 73 3.52 38.22 26.62
C GLY A 73 3.64 37.48 25.28
N SER A 74 2.60 36.79 24.82
CA SER A 74 2.69 35.85 23.70
C SER A 74 1.99 36.37 22.44
N LYS A 75 2.73 36.34 21.31
CA LYS A 75 2.19 36.65 19.98
C LYS A 75 1.76 35.41 19.19
N ARG A 76 1.76 34.24 19.83
CA ARG A 76 1.37 32.95 19.24
C ARG A 76 -0.04 32.59 19.68
N TRP A 77 -0.89 32.18 18.74
CA TRP A 77 -2.29 31.83 18.98
C TRP A 77 -2.57 30.41 18.49
N ILE A 78 -3.30 29.64 19.29
CA ILE A 78 -3.84 28.33 18.91
C ILE A 78 -5.35 28.40 19.04
N VAL A 79 -6.06 28.13 17.93
CA VAL A 79 -7.52 28.04 17.89
C VAL A 79 -7.89 26.60 17.59
N PHE A 80 -8.38 25.88 18.59
CA PHE A 80 -8.75 24.47 18.51
C PHE A 80 -10.25 24.31 18.25
N LEU A 81 -10.60 23.54 17.22
CA LEU A 81 -11.97 23.16 16.89
C LEU A 81 -12.29 21.78 17.50
N GLU A 82 -13.31 21.73 18.36
CA GLU A 82 -13.80 20.48 18.94
C GLU A 82 -14.41 19.56 17.86
N GLY A 83 -14.36 18.25 18.11
CA GLY A 83 -14.95 17.22 17.24
C GLY A 83 -16.24 16.63 17.80
N GLY A 84 -16.67 15.49 17.24
CA GLY A 84 -17.80 14.72 17.77
C GLY A 84 -18.90 14.46 16.74
N TRP A 85 -18.56 13.79 15.62
CA TRP A 85 -19.50 13.38 14.57
C TRP A 85 -20.30 14.53 13.94
N TYR A 86 -21.43 14.25 13.30
CA TYR A 86 -22.31 15.20 12.63
C TYR A 86 -23.70 14.56 12.45
N CYS A 87 -24.69 15.33 11.99
CA CYS A 87 -26.02 14.80 11.67
C CYS A 87 -26.51 15.35 10.32
N TYR A 88 -27.05 14.50 9.47
CA TYR A 88 -27.18 14.76 8.01
C TYR A 88 -28.61 14.74 7.49
N ASP A 89 -29.59 14.47 8.36
CA ASP A 89 -31.02 14.58 8.08
C ASP A 89 -31.81 14.89 9.37
N HIS A 90 -33.12 15.14 9.26
CA HIS A 90 -33.94 15.48 10.42
C HIS A 90 -33.97 14.35 11.49
N LYS A 91 -33.91 13.07 11.07
CA LYS A 91 -33.96 11.91 11.97
C LYS A 91 -32.68 11.81 12.79
N SER A 92 -31.51 11.81 12.14
CA SER A 92 -30.20 11.79 12.78
C SER A 92 -29.96 13.00 13.67
N CYS A 93 -30.39 14.20 13.25
CA CYS A 93 -30.27 15.40 14.10
C CYS A 93 -31.23 15.39 15.29
N HIS A 94 -32.42 14.79 15.16
CA HIS A 94 -33.30 14.61 16.31
C HIS A 94 -32.76 13.57 17.30
N ALA A 95 -32.21 12.44 16.84
CA ALA A 95 -31.57 11.46 17.71
C ALA A 95 -30.39 12.08 18.47
N ARG A 96 -29.47 12.75 17.74
CA ARG A 96 -28.35 13.49 18.32
C ARG A 96 -28.79 14.55 19.35
N TRP A 97 -29.93 15.20 19.15
CA TRP A 97 -30.48 16.17 20.11
C TRP A 97 -30.93 15.53 21.43
N MET A 98 -31.44 14.29 21.38
CA MET A 98 -31.86 13.53 22.56
C MET A 98 -30.65 12.91 23.29
N GLU A 99 -29.66 12.43 22.54
CA GLU A 99 -28.52 11.66 23.07
C GLU A 99 -27.28 12.52 23.41
N MET A 100 -27.01 13.57 22.65
CA MET A 100 -25.75 14.34 22.65
C MET A 100 -25.98 15.86 22.64
N ARG A 101 -26.93 16.34 23.47
CA ARG A 101 -27.38 17.74 23.49
C ARG A 101 -26.26 18.77 23.72
N SER A 102 -25.20 18.41 24.43
CA SER A 102 -24.01 19.25 24.67
C SER A 102 -23.28 19.65 23.37
N LEU A 103 -23.38 18.83 22.32
CA LEU A 103 -22.82 19.08 20.98
C LEU A 103 -23.84 19.75 20.03
N MET A 104 -24.91 20.32 20.58
CA MET A 104 -25.99 21.01 19.84
C MET A 104 -26.49 22.30 20.51
N SER A 105 -26.02 22.61 21.74
CA SER A 105 -26.42 23.80 22.50
C SER A 105 -25.32 24.25 23.46
N SER A 106 -25.20 25.56 23.66
CA SER A 106 -24.26 26.19 24.60
C SER A 106 -24.83 26.44 25.99
N LYS A 107 -26.11 26.15 26.22
CA LYS A 107 -26.84 26.46 27.48
C LYS A 107 -26.24 25.83 28.74
N LEU A 108 -25.59 24.68 28.60
CA LEU A 108 -24.98 23.93 29.71
C LEU A 108 -23.44 24.00 29.73
N TRP A 109 -22.83 24.87 28.93
CA TRP A 109 -21.38 25.05 28.92
C TRP A 109 -20.90 25.68 30.24
N PRO A 110 -19.93 25.09 30.96
CA PRO A 110 -19.41 25.66 32.21
C PRO A 110 -18.73 27.02 31.98
N PRO A 111 -18.63 27.90 33.00
CA PRO A 111 -18.00 29.20 32.86
C PRO A 111 -16.48 29.10 32.62
N ILE A 112 -15.85 28.04 33.11
CA ILE A 112 -14.43 27.72 32.98
C ILE A 112 -14.29 26.32 32.38
N ARG A 113 -13.26 26.11 31.54
CA ARG A 113 -12.89 24.79 31.01
C ARG A 113 -11.38 24.65 30.95
N THR A 114 -10.87 23.53 31.43
CA THR A 114 -9.46 23.14 31.32
C THR A 114 -9.33 22.06 30.26
N VAL A 115 -8.34 22.18 29.36
CA VAL A 115 -8.09 21.21 28.27
C VAL A 115 -6.61 20.91 28.21
N GLY A 116 -6.28 19.63 28.01
CA GLY A 116 -4.91 19.13 27.98
C GLY A 116 -4.24 19.25 26.61
N GLY A 117 -3.12 18.55 26.49
CA GLY A 117 -2.32 18.43 25.27
C GLY A 117 -1.83 19.80 24.77
N ILE A 118 -2.08 20.10 23.51
CA ILE A 118 -1.63 21.32 22.83
C ILE A 118 -2.20 22.63 23.42
N LEU A 119 -3.23 22.56 24.28
CA LEU A 119 -3.80 23.69 25.01
C LEU A 119 -3.40 23.76 26.49
N SER A 120 -2.65 22.78 27.00
CA SER A 120 -2.15 22.81 28.38
C SER A 120 -1.07 23.88 28.53
N THR A 121 -1.06 24.59 29.66
CA THR A 121 0.03 25.49 30.07
C THR A 121 1.15 24.78 30.84
N ASN A 122 1.02 23.48 31.08
CA ASN A 122 2.12 22.70 31.65
C ASN A 122 3.19 22.46 30.57
N ILE A 123 4.42 22.90 30.84
CA ILE A 123 5.56 22.77 29.92
C ILE A 123 5.94 21.30 29.64
N GLU A 124 5.76 20.40 30.61
CA GLU A 124 6.05 18.96 30.43
C GLU A 124 5.02 18.28 29.51
N GLU A 125 3.80 18.79 29.50
CA GLU A 125 2.71 18.33 28.64
C GLU A 125 2.78 19.00 27.26
N ASN A 126 3.09 20.29 27.19
CA ASN A 126 3.07 21.12 25.99
C ASN A 126 4.41 21.88 25.80
N PRO A 127 5.52 21.19 25.45
CA PRO A 127 6.87 21.75 25.52
C PRO A 127 7.11 23.00 24.66
N PHE A 128 6.35 23.19 23.59
CA PHE A 128 6.58 24.28 22.63
C PHE A 128 5.55 25.39 22.66
N TRP A 129 4.29 25.09 23.02
CA TRP A 129 3.18 26.05 22.95
C TRP A 129 2.48 26.30 24.28
N TRP A 130 2.97 25.79 25.42
CA TRP A 130 2.35 26.03 26.75
C TRP A 130 2.05 27.51 27.06
N ASN A 131 2.87 28.43 26.54
CA ASN A 131 2.70 29.88 26.69
C ASN A 131 2.08 30.55 25.45
N ALA A 132 1.33 29.84 24.60
CA ALA A 132 0.53 30.44 23.52
C ALA A 132 -0.81 30.95 24.06
N ASN A 133 -1.45 31.88 23.36
CA ASN A 133 -2.86 32.17 23.59
C ASN A 133 -3.68 30.96 23.16
N HIS A 134 -4.46 30.40 24.09
CA HIS A 134 -5.20 29.16 23.89
C HIS A 134 -6.68 29.47 23.73
N VAL A 135 -7.25 29.06 22.59
CA VAL A 135 -8.66 29.18 22.28
C VAL A 135 -9.23 27.80 21.99
N PHE A 136 -10.29 27.44 22.69
CA PHE A 136 -11.05 26.22 22.45
C PHE A 136 -12.46 26.59 21.98
N VAL A 137 -12.83 26.16 20.78
CA VAL A 137 -14.16 26.42 20.20
C VAL A 137 -14.99 25.14 20.33
N PRO A 138 -16.00 25.09 21.21
CA PRO A 138 -16.81 23.89 21.37
C PRO A 138 -17.75 23.67 20.19
N TYR A 139 -18.01 22.41 19.87
CA TYR A 139 -18.68 22.01 18.65
C TYR A 139 -20.18 21.83 18.90
N CYS A 140 -20.96 22.90 18.67
CA CYS A 140 -22.42 22.89 18.82
C CYS A 140 -23.21 23.03 17.50
N THR A 141 -22.57 22.79 16.36
CA THR A 141 -23.15 23.01 15.02
C THR A 141 -23.41 21.74 14.21
N SER A 142 -22.88 20.58 14.61
CA SER A 142 -23.21 19.25 14.03
C SER A 142 -23.03 19.10 12.50
N ASP A 143 -22.21 19.96 11.89
CA ASP A 143 -22.01 20.14 10.44
C ASP A 143 -20.55 20.04 9.98
N SER A 144 -19.68 19.41 10.78
CA SER A 144 -18.23 19.34 10.56
C SER A 144 -17.58 20.70 10.29
N TRP A 145 -18.09 21.75 10.95
CA TRP A 145 -17.65 23.14 10.82
C TRP A 145 -17.84 23.76 9.42
N SER A 146 -18.76 23.22 8.63
CA SER A 146 -18.99 23.65 7.24
C SER A 146 -20.19 24.55 7.03
N GLY A 147 -21.19 24.50 7.92
CA GLY A 147 -22.51 25.08 7.66
C GLY A 147 -22.53 26.61 7.69
N THR A 148 -23.46 27.17 6.92
CA THR A 148 -23.77 28.61 6.87
C THR A 148 -25.26 28.90 7.08
N ARG A 149 -26.08 27.86 7.33
CA ARG A 149 -27.53 27.94 7.38
C ARG A 149 -28.04 28.37 8.75
N ALA A 150 -28.47 29.63 8.87
CA ALA A 150 -29.27 30.09 9.99
C ALA A 150 -30.64 29.38 10.06
N ARG A 151 -31.26 29.35 11.24
CA ARG A 151 -32.61 28.78 11.44
C ARG A 151 -33.66 29.61 10.71
N ALA A 152 -34.33 29.00 9.72
CA ALA A 152 -35.43 29.63 9.00
C ALA A 152 -36.71 29.72 9.85
N SER A 153 -37.38 30.88 9.80
CA SER A 153 -38.71 31.09 10.33
C SER A 153 -39.74 30.24 9.58
N GLY A 154 -40.25 29.17 10.21
CA GLY A 154 -41.39 28.41 9.68
C GLY A 154 -41.16 26.95 9.28
N GLY A 155 -40.08 26.28 9.69
CA GLY A 155 -40.03 24.82 9.52
C GLY A 155 -38.81 24.05 10.02
N SER A 156 -37.60 24.63 10.00
CA SER A 156 -36.41 23.89 10.44
C SER A 156 -36.14 24.04 11.93
N ARG A 157 -36.01 22.92 12.64
CA ARG A 157 -35.73 22.88 14.08
C ARG A 157 -34.30 23.35 14.44
N PHE A 158 -33.34 23.24 13.51
CA PHE A 158 -31.92 23.44 13.80
C PHE A 158 -31.19 24.40 12.82
N SER A 159 -30.34 25.27 13.37
CA SER A 159 -29.28 26.00 12.65
C SER A 159 -28.11 25.07 12.31
N PHE A 160 -27.30 25.39 11.30
CA PHE A 160 -26.01 24.74 10.99
C PHE A 160 -25.03 25.82 10.54
N MET A 161 -24.23 26.35 11.46
CA MET A 161 -23.48 27.61 11.27
C MET A 161 -21.98 27.46 11.53
N GLY A 162 -21.43 26.25 11.43
CA GLY A 162 -20.04 25.95 11.79
C GLY A 162 -18.99 26.84 11.13
N ALA A 163 -19.10 27.11 9.83
CA ALA A 163 -18.15 27.98 9.13
C ALA A 163 -18.30 29.46 9.55
N ALA A 164 -19.53 29.88 9.89
CA ALA A 164 -19.80 31.21 10.45
C ALA A 164 -19.26 31.35 11.88
N VAL A 165 -19.35 30.31 12.70
CA VAL A 165 -18.73 30.26 14.05
C VAL A 165 -17.22 30.42 13.94
N VAL A 166 -16.53 29.65 13.08
CA VAL A 166 -15.07 29.78 12.90
C VAL A 166 -14.71 31.21 12.47
N ARG A 167 -15.42 31.78 11.49
CA ARG A 167 -15.20 33.16 11.04
C ARG A 167 -15.38 34.17 12.18
N GLN A 168 -16.46 34.07 12.94
CA GLN A 168 -16.78 35.02 14.00
C GLN A 168 -15.83 34.91 15.21
N VAL A 169 -15.38 33.69 15.57
CA VAL A 169 -14.32 33.52 16.57
C VAL A 169 -13.07 34.29 16.16
N ILE A 170 -12.60 34.15 14.91
CA ILE A 170 -11.40 34.87 14.45
C ILE A 170 -11.59 36.40 14.54
N LEU A 171 -12.78 36.92 14.21
CA LEU A 171 -13.10 38.35 14.36
C LEU A 171 -13.10 38.80 15.83
N ASP A 172 -13.76 38.04 16.72
CA ASP A 172 -13.86 38.36 18.15
C ASP A 172 -12.50 38.31 18.87
N LEU A 173 -11.55 37.50 18.38
CA LEU A 173 -10.19 37.43 18.91
C LEU A 173 -9.32 38.64 18.52
N LEU A 174 -9.66 39.40 17.47
CA LEU A 174 -8.89 40.58 17.03
C LEU A 174 -8.74 41.64 18.13
N PRO A 175 -9.83 42.18 18.73
CA PRO A 175 -9.73 43.13 19.84
C PRO A 175 -9.15 42.51 21.12
N LEU A 176 -9.22 41.17 21.26
CA LEU A 176 -8.61 40.42 22.36
C LEU A 176 -7.11 40.12 22.15
N GLY A 177 -6.48 40.73 21.14
CA GLY A 177 -5.02 40.72 20.94
C GLY A 177 -4.53 39.96 19.71
N LEU A 178 -5.38 39.21 18.99
CA LEU A 178 -4.98 38.48 17.78
C LEU A 178 -4.42 39.42 16.69
N VAL A 179 -4.87 40.68 16.65
CA VAL A 179 -4.32 41.70 15.75
C VAL A 179 -2.80 41.86 15.90
N ASN A 180 -2.24 41.64 17.09
CA ASN A 180 -0.81 41.78 17.40
C ASN A 180 -0.01 40.46 17.29
N ALA A 181 -0.64 39.40 16.77
CA ALA A 181 -0.02 38.10 16.61
C ALA A 181 1.10 38.07 15.55
N THR A 182 1.99 37.11 15.70
CA THR A 182 2.97 36.68 14.67
C THR A 182 2.56 35.37 14.01
N SER A 183 1.74 34.55 14.67
CA SER A 183 1.26 33.28 14.13
C SER A 183 -0.07 32.87 14.74
N LEU A 184 -0.92 32.29 13.90
CA LEU A 184 -2.14 31.59 14.29
C LEU A 184 -2.08 30.16 13.76
N LEU A 185 -2.25 29.21 14.67
CA LEU A 185 -2.38 27.79 14.37
C LEU A 185 -3.86 27.40 14.54
N LEU A 186 -4.53 27.13 13.42
CA LEU A 186 -5.88 26.56 13.43
C LEU A 186 -5.75 25.04 13.59
N THR A 187 -6.19 24.51 14.73
CA THR A 187 -6.09 23.10 15.07
C THR A 187 -7.47 22.50 15.28
N GLY A 188 -7.59 21.18 15.24
CA GLY A 188 -8.85 20.53 15.53
C GLY A 188 -8.75 19.02 15.37
N SER A 189 -9.57 18.31 16.14
CA SER A 189 -9.59 16.85 16.18
C SER A 189 -10.90 16.29 15.61
N SER A 190 -10.87 15.12 14.96
CA SER A 190 -12.09 14.46 14.45
C SER A 190 -12.83 15.34 13.42
N ALA A 191 -14.14 15.55 13.59
CA ALA A 191 -14.92 16.54 12.83
C ALA A 191 -14.32 17.96 12.89
N GLY A 192 -13.62 18.33 13.98
CA GLY A 192 -12.83 19.55 14.08
C GLY A 192 -11.60 19.56 13.16
N GLY A 193 -10.97 18.41 12.94
CA GLY A 193 -9.89 18.23 11.96
C GLY A 193 -10.38 18.40 10.53
N ILE A 194 -11.56 17.88 10.19
CA ILE A 194 -12.27 18.22 8.93
C ILE A 194 -12.53 19.73 8.87
N GLY A 195 -12.96 20.33 9.99
CA GLY A 195 -13.16 21.77 10.12
C GLY A 195 -11.92 22.61 9.81
N VAL A 196 -10.72 22.16 10.22
CA VAL A 196 -9.45 22.77 9.81
C VAL A 196 -9.31 22.71 8.28
N LEU A 197 -9.46 21.54 7.67
CA LEU A 197 -9.33 21.37 6.21
C LEU A 197 -10.28 22.31 5.44
N LEU A 198 -11.53 22.43 5.88
CA LEU A 198 -12.54 23.23 5.20
C LEU A 198 -12.35 24.75 5.39
N ASN A 199 -11.92 25.19 6.59
CA ASN A 199 -11.88 26.61 6.95
C ASN A 199 -10.50 27.26 6.89
N LEU A 200 -9.40 26.50 6.85
CA LEU A 200 -8.03 27.05 6.96
C LEU A 200 -7.73 28.11 5.89
N ASN A 201 -8.09 27.85 4.61
CA ASN A 201 -7.94 28.86 3.55
C ASN A 201 -8.83 30.09 3.82
N ALA A 202 -10.06 29.91 4.32
CA ALA A 202 -10.96 31.03 4.62
C ALA A 202 -10.47 31.90 5.78
N VAL A 203 -9.86 31.31 6.81
CA VAL A 203 -9.21 32.04 7.91
C VAL A 203 -7.97 32.79 7.41
N LYS A 204 -7.18 32.18 6.51
CA LYS A 204 -6.05 32.85 5.86
C LYS A 204 -6.52 34.05 5.02
N SER A 205 -7.53 33.88 4.17
CA SER A 205 -8.06 34.97 3.33
C SER A 205 -8.72 36.07 4.18
N LEU A 206 -9.45 35.74 5.25
CA LEU A 206 -9.97 36.74 6.18
C LEU A 206 -8.84 37.60 6.78
N LEU A 207 -7.80 36.96 7.32
CA LEU A 207 -6.71 37.71 7.96
C LEU A 207 -5.85 38.45 6.93
N HIS A 208 -5.52 37.85 5.79
CA HIS A 208 -4.58 38.43 4.81
C HIS A 208 -5.26 39.33 3.79
N GLU A 209 -6.37 38.92 3.19
CA GLU A 209 -7.01 39.62 2.06
C GLU A 209 -8.05 40.63 2.54
N GLU A 210 -8.95 40.22 3.44
CA GLU A 210 -10.02 41.09 3.95
C GLU A 210 -9.50 42.11 4.97
N LEU A 211 -8.66 41.67 5.92
CA LEU A 211 -8.17 42.48 7.05
C LEU A 211 -6.73 43.00 6.90
N ARG A 212 -6.01 42.61 5.83
CA ARG A 212 -4.62 43.05 5.52
C ARG A 212 -3.57 42.76 6.60
N LEU A 213 -3.82 41.79 7.49
CA LEU A 213 -2.94 41.34 8.56
C LEU A 213 -1.92 40.29 8.08
N HIS A 214 -1.24 40.56 6.95
CA HIS A 214 -0.25 39.66 6.32
C HIS A 214 0.89 39.20 7.26
N ARG A 215 1.17 39.96 8.33
CA ARG A 215 2.17 39.62 9.36
C ARG A 215 1.84 38.35 10.17
N ILE A 216 0.58 37.92 10.19
CA ILE A 216 0.15 36.75 10.96
C ILE A 216 0.36 35.51 10.11
N ALA A 217 1.33 34.66 10.47
CA ALA A 217 1.51 33.37 9.79
C ALA A 217 0.36 32.42 10.14
N VAL A 218 -0.54 32.16 9.19
CA VAL A 218 -1.69 31.25 9.35
C VAL A 218 -1.30 29.84 8.90
N ARG A 219 -1.50 28.85 9.78
CA ARG A 219 -1.14 27.44 9.58
C ARG A 219 -2.21 26.52 10.17
N GLY A 220 -2.31 25.29 9.68
CA GLY A 220 -3.27 24.30 10.17
C GLY A 220 -2.63 23.04 10.76
N VAL A 221 -3.26 22.45 11.77
CA VAL A 221 -3.01 21.04 12.19
C VAL A 221 -4.34 20.30 12.23
N ALA A 222 -4.54 19.37 11.29
CA ALA A 222 -5.71 18.50 11.28
C ALA A 222 -5.36 17.17 11.96
N ASP A 223 -6.03 16.85 13.07
CA ASP A 223 -5.89 15.61 13.84
C ASP A 223 -7.12 14.73 13.63
N SER A 224 -6.94 13.46 13.23
CA SER A 224 -8.04 12.50 13.05
C SER A 224 -9.15 12.99 12.11
N GLY A 225 -8.80 13.87 11.17
CA GLY A 225 -9.71 14.53 10.22
C GLY A 225 -9.57 14.04 8.78
N TRP A 226 -8.69 13.06 8.53
CA TRP A 226 -8.34 12.59 7.20
C TRP A 226 -8.99 11.22 6.92
N PHE A 227 -10.23 11.27 6.43
CA PHE A 227 -11.04 10.10 6.13
C PHE A 227 -10.92 9.64 4.67
N LEU A 228 -11.31 8.39 4.40
CA LEU A 228 -11.44 7.77 3.08
C LEU A 228 -12.92 7.64 2.68
N ASP A 229 -13.25 8.04 1.45
CA ASP A 229 -14.57 7.87 0.82
C ASP A 229 -14.74 6.47 0.21
N ARG A 230 -14.53 5.44 1.04
CA ARG A 230 -14.60 4.03 0.67
C ARG A 230 -15.95 3.40 0.99
N GLU A 231 -16.20 2.27 0.35
CA GLU A 231 -17.34 1.40 0.65
C GLU A 231 -17.17 0.70 2.01
N PRO A 232 -18.18 0.72 2.89
CA PRO A 232 -18.09 0.06 4.20
C PRO A 232 -18.01 -1.47 4.07
N TYR A 233 -17.49 -2.13 5.10
CA TYR A 233 -17.30 -3.59 5.14
C TYR A 233 -18.61 -4.36 4.97
N SER A 234 -19.67 -3.91 5.68
CA SER A 234 -21.01 -4.48 5.57
C SER A 234 -21.95 -3.46 4.95
N ARG A 235 -22.55 -3.83 3.82
CA ARG A 235 -23.63 -3.06 3.18
C ARG A 235 -24.98 -3.56 3.72
N ASP A 236 -25.40 -2.99 4.84
CA ASP A 236 -26.84 -2.99 5.20
C ASP A 236 -27.57 -1.99 4.28
N PRO A 237 -28.50 -2.44 3.41
CA PRO A 237 -29.24 -1.57 2.50
C PRO A 237 -30.08 -0.47 3.18
N GLN A 238 -30.37 -0.62 4.47
CA GLN A 238 -31.10 0.39 5.26
C GLN A 238 -30.17 1.41 5.93
N SER A 239 -28.86 1.15 5.96
CA SER A 239 -27.86 2.02 6.58
C SER A 239 -27.34 3.09 5.61
N VAL A 240 -27.17 4.31 6.08
CA VAL A 240 -26.58 5.40 5.29
C VAL A 240 -25.05 5.25 5.31
N THR A 241 -24.43 5.19 4.14
CA THR A 241 -22.95 5.12 4.02
C THR A 241 -22.31 6.43 4.47
N PRO A 242 -21.02 6.45 4.88
CA PRO A 242 -20.33 7.69 5.25
C PRO A 242 -20.32 8.72 4.11
N VAL A 243 -20.20 8.27 2.86
CA VAL A 243 -20.26 9.12 1.66
C VAL A 243 -21.65 9.73 1.48
N ASP A 244 -22.72 8.94 1.62
CA ASP A 244 -24.09 9.45 1.53
C ASP A 244 -24.45 10.37 2.71
N ALA A 245 -23.90 10.10 3.89
CA ALA A 245 -24.06 10.94 5.07
C ALA A 245 -23.46 12.34 4.83
N VAL A 246 -22.24 12.43 4.28
CA VAL A 246 -21.64 13.72 3.90
C VAL A 246 -22.42 14.38 2.75
N ARG A 247 -22.87 13.62 1.74
CA ARG A 247 -23.64 14.14 0.60
C ARG A 247 -25.01 14.71 1.02
N ARG A 248 -25.70 14.09 1.97
CA ARG A 248 -26.94 14.63 2.58
C ARG A 248 -26.62 15.81 3.50
N GLY A 249 -25.54 15.70 4.28
CA GLY A 249 -25.07 16.72 5.21
C GLY A 249 -24.79 18.05 4.53
N ILE A 250 -23.92 18.09 3.50
CA ILE A 250 -23.57 19.34 2.79
C ILE A 250 -24.80 20.09 2.26
N ALA A 251 -25.81 19.36 1.77
CA ALA A 251 -27.08 19.94 1.32
C ALA A 251 -27.93 20.46 2.50
N LEU A 252 -28.04 19.69 3.59
CA LEU A 252 -28.77 20.11 4.80
C LEU A 252 -28.14 21.37 5.44
N TRP A 253 -26.81 21.41 5.57
CA TRP A 253 -26.07 22.42 6.33
C TRP A 253 -25.83 23.72 5.55
N GLN A 254 -26.10 23.73 4.23
CA GLN A 254 -25.52 24.70 3.29
C GLN A 254 -23.99 24.75 3.49
N GLY A 255 -23.37 23.57 3.41
CA GLY A 255 -21.97 23.35 3.73
C GLY A 255 -21.04 24.05 2.73
N LYS A 256 -20.22 24.97 3.23
CA LYS A 256 -19.20 25.67 2.47
C LYS A 256 -17.90 24.87 2.46
N VAL A 257 -17.30 24.73 1.28
CA VAL A 257 -15.98 24.12 1.05
C VAL A 257 -15.09 25.11 0.28
N PRO A 258 -13.76 24.93 0.22
CA PRO A 258 -12.89 25.84 -0.52
C PRO A 258 -13.27 25.96 -2.00
N ALA A 259 -13.37 27.19 -2.51
CA ALA A 259 -13.86 27.47 -3.85
C ALA A 259 -13.06 26.76 -4.96
N SER A 260 -11.75 26.63 -4.80
CA SER A 260 -10.86 25.87 -5.70
C SER A 260 -11.21 24.38 -5.76
N CYS A 261 -11.54 23.76 -4.62
CA CYS A 261 -11.97 22.36 -4.58
C CYS A 261 -13.39 22.18 -5.14
N ALA A 262 -14.31 23.10 -4.82
CA ALA A 262 -15.66 23.10 -5.39
C ALA A 262 -15.65 23.25 -6.92
N ALA A 263 -14.79 24.12 -7.46
CA ALA A 263 -14.65 24.33 -8.91
C ALA A 263 -14.11 23.08 -9.65
N TYR A 264 -13.31 22.25 -8.97
CA TYR A 264 -12.84 20.97 -9.54
C TYR A 264 -13.90 19.86 -9.45
N TYR A 265 -14.75 19.88 -8.42
CA TYR A 265 -15.85 18.92 -8.23
C TYR A 265 -17.23 19.62 -8.30
N PRO A 266 -17.61 20.27 -9.42
CA PRO A 266 -18.79 21.15 -9.46
C PRO A 266 -20.11 20.42 -9.15
N ASN A 267 -20.22 19.15 -9.56
CA ASN A 267 -21.38 18.31 -9.31
C ASN A 267 -21.27 17.45 -8.02
N GLU A 268 -20.08 17.42 -7.40
CA GLU A 268 -19.77 16.54 -6.26
C GLU A 268 -18.96 17.26 -5.15
N PRO A 269 -19.36 18.46 -4.68
CA PRO A 269 -18.60 19.23 -3.69
C PRO A 269 -18.42 18.52 -2.34
N TRP A 270 -19.25 17.50 -2.06
CA TRP A 270 -19.09 16.58 -0.92
C TRP A 270 -17.71 15.92 -0.88
N ARG A 271 -17.04 15.74 -2.04
CA ARG A 271 -15.67 15.20 -2.13
C ARG A 271 -14.64 16.03 -1.37
N CYS A 272 -14.88 17.32 -1.18
CA CYS A 272 -13.98 18.22 -0.46
C CYS A 272 -13.94 18.00 1.07
N TYR A 273 -14.76 17.11 1.63
CA TYR A 273 -14.66 16.72 3.05
C TYR A 273 -13.58 15.65 3.30
N PHE A 274 -13.03 15.03 2.25
CA PHE A 274 -12.04 13.96 2.36
C PHE A 274 -10.63 14.51 2.15
N GLY A 275 -9.76 14.33 3.16
CA GLY A 275 -8.46 15.00 3.28
C GLY A 275 -7.60 14.95 2.01
N TYR A 276 -7.44 13.75 1.44
CA TYR A 276 -6.61 13.54 0.24
C TYR A 276 -7.18 14.18 -1.03
N ARG A 277 -8.48 14.53 -1.06
CA ARG A 277 -9.13 15.23 -2.18
C ARG A 277 -9.07 16.74 -2.04
N ILE A 278 -9.15 17.28 -0.82
CA ILE A 278 -9.10 18.72 -0.54
C ILE A 278 -7.67 19.27 -0.45
N TYR A 279 -6.72 18.47 0.04
CA TYR A 279 -5.34 18.88 0.30
C TYR A 279 -4.65 19.62 -0.87
N PRO A 280 -4.76 19.18 -2.16
CA PRO A 280 -4.15 19.89 -3.30
C PRO A 280 -4.66 21.32 -3.53
N TYR A 281 -5.79 21.68 -2.91
CA TYR A 281 -6.46 22.99 -3.06
C TYR A 281 -6.21 23.93 -1.87
N LEU A 282 -5.46 23.50 -0.86
CA LEU A 282 -5.09 24.30 0.31
C LEU A 282 -3.85 25.16 0.01
N THR A 283 -3.91 26.44 0.37
CA THR A 283 -2.81 27.41 0.14
C THR A 283 -2.13 27.86 1.43
N ALA A 284 -2.71 27.53 2.58
CA ALA A 284 -2.05 27.66 3.88
C ALA A 284 -1.32 26.35 4.21
N PRO A 285 -0.14 26.39 4.85
CA PRO A 285 0.55 25.18 5.27
C PRO A 285 -0.29 24.36 6.26
N LEU A 286 -0.42 23.06 5.99
CA LEU A 286 -1.13 22.09 6.82
C LEU A 286 -0.15 21.00 7.31
N PHE A 287 -0.25 20.65 8.58
CA PHE A 287 0.29 19.43 9.17
C PHE A 287 -0.86 18.44 9.40
N VAL A 288 -0.69 17.18 8.99
CA VAL A 288 -1.70 16.13 9.18
C VAL A 288 -1.25 15.18 10.28
N PHE A 289 -2.05 15.02 11.33
CA PHE A 289 -1.94 13.89 12.25
C PHE A 289 -3.09 12.92 11.98
N GLN A 290 -2.79 11.63 11.81
CA GLN A 290 -3.83 10.64 11.55
C GLN A 290 -3.43 9.25 12.04
N TRP A 291 -4.23 8.65 12.93
CA TRP A 291 -4.10 7.24 13.27
C TRP A 291 -4.35 6.38 12.01
N LEU A 292 -3.46 5.43 11.71
CA LEU A 292 -3.64 4.54 10.55
C LEU A 292 -4.85 3.62 10.67
N PHE A 293 -5.28 3.34 11.91
CA PHE A 293 -6.47 2.57 12.22
C PHE A 293 -7.42 3.42 13.08
N ASP A 294 -7.85 4.57 12.53
CA ASP A 294 -8.70 5.52 13.23
C ASP A 294 -10.09 4.95 13.57
N GLU A 295 -10.46 4.94 14.84
CA GLU A 295 -11.69 4.29 15.32
C GLU A 295 -12.96 4.91 14.70
N ALA A 296 -12.94 6.19 14.34
CA ALA A 296 -14.09 6.82 13.68
C ALA A 296 -14.23 6.39 12.22
N GLN A 297 -13.12 6.17 11.49
CA GLN A 297 -13.17 5.55 10.16
C GLN A 297 -13.65 4.10 10.28
N MET A 298 -13.12 3.34 11.24
CA MET A 298 -13.52 1.95 11.48
C MET A 298 -15.03 1.85 11.76
N ALA A 299 -15.54 2.66 12.69
CA ALA A 299 -16.97 2.73 13.00
C ALA A 299 -17.84 3.19 11.81
N ALA A 300 -17.36 4.15 11.02
CA ALA A 300 -18.03 4.60 9.79
C ALA A 300 -18.11 3.46 8.75
N ASP A 301 -17.05 2.66 8.62
CA ASP A 301 -16.94 1.50 7.75
C ASP A 301 -17.70 0.25 8.26
N LYS A 302 -18.42 0.36 9.39
CA LYS A 302 -19.16 -0.74 10.06
C LYS A 302 -18.26 -1.87 10.55
N VAL A 303 -17.02 -1.55 10.92
CA VAL A 303 -16.11 -2.44 11.64
C VAL A 303 -15.77 -1.76 12.96
N GLY A 304 -16.38 -2.20 14.07
CA GLY A 304 -16.02 -1.69 15.40
C GLY A 304 -14.68 -2.28 15.87
N ALA A 305 -14.66 -2.89 17.05
CA ALA A 305 -13.65 -3.91 17.32
C ALA A 305 -13.79 -5.02 16.26
N PRO A 306 -12.78 -5.30 15.42
CA PRO A 306 -12.89 -6.33 14.41
C PRO A 306 -12.77 -7.70 15.09
N VAL A 307 -13.71 -8.62 14.83
CA VAL A 307 -13.80 -9.92 15.53
C VAL A 307 -13.67 -11.14 14.61
N THR A 308 -13.54 -10.90 13.30
CA THR A 308 -13.36 -11.95 12.29
C THR A 308 -12.18 -11.63 11.40
N LYS A 309 -11.53 -12.66 10.85
CA LYS A 309 -10.43 -12.50 9.89
C LYS A 309 -10.79 -11.56 8.73
N HIS A 310 -12.00 -11.66 8.17
CA HIS A 310 -12.43 -10.80 7.06
C HIS A 310 -12.55 -9.32 7.45
N GLN A 311 -13.00 -9.02 8.67
CA GLN A 311 -12.98 -7.66 9.19
C GLN A 311 -11.55 -7.16 9.38
N TRP A 312 -10.63 -7.98 9.90
CA TRP A 312 -9.22 -7.62 10.02
C TRP A 312 -8.54 -7.41 8.65
N ASP A 313 -8.76 -8.30 7.67
CA ASP A 313 -8.28 -8.15 6.28
C ASP A 313 -8.76 -6.82 5.66
N TYR A 314 -10.00 -6.40 5.99
CA TYR A 314 -10.56 -5.12 5.57
C TYR A 314 -9.88 -3.93 6.26
N ILE A 315 -9.61 -4.03 7.58
CA ILE A 315 -8.91 -3.02 8.37
C ILE A 315 -7.45 -2.84 7.93
N HIS A 316 -6.71 -3.93 7.64
CA HIS A 316 -5.37 -3.81 7.06
C HIS A 316 -5.38 -3.05 5.74
N LYS A 317 -6.28 -3.42 4.82
CA LYS A 317 -6.47 -2.70 3.55
C LYS A 317 -6.85 -1.23 3.76
N MET A 318 -7.56 -0.89 4.84
CA MET A 318 -7.86 0.49 5.22
C MET A 318 -6.60 1.25 5.65
N GLY A 319 -5.79 0.69 6.56
CA GLY A 319 -4.52 1.30 6.99
C GLY A 319 -3.53 1.47 5.84
N ASP A 320 -3.42 0.48 4.94
CA ASP A 320 -2.57 0.56 3.75
C ASP A 320 -3.05 1.64 2.76
N SER A 321 -4.38 1.73 2.54
CA SER A 321 -4.98 2.79 1.72
C SER A 321 -4.70 4.18 2.31
N LEU A 322 -4.79 4.31 3.64
CA LEU A 322 -4.54 5.56 4.34
C LEU A 322 -3.07 5.99 4.21
N ARG A 323 -2.12 5.07 4.44
CA ARG A 323 -0.68 5.31 4.19
C ARG A 323 -0.43 5.82 2.77
N HIS A 324 -1.07 5.20 1.77
CA HIS A 324 -0.89 5.61 0.38
C HIS A 324 -1.33 7.06 0.12
N THR A 325 -2.40 7.55 0.76
CA THR A 325 -2.84 8.94 0.60
C THR A 325 -1.86 9.99 1.13
N PHE A 326 -0.89 9.62 1.98
CA PHE A 326 0.07 10.53 2.58
C PHE A 326 1.37 10.72 1.78
N HIS A 327 1.63 9.94 0.72
CA HIS A 327 2.88 10.06 -0.05
C HIS A 327 3.14 11.48 -0.58
N ASN A 328 2.07 12.20 -0.98
CA ASN A 328 2.16 13.56 -1.53
C ASN A 328 1.82 14.66 -0.51
N VAL A 329 1.67 14.31 0.78
CA VAL A 329 1.42 15.29 1.86
C VAL A 329 2.75 15.80 2.39
N SER A 330 2.95 17.11 2.43
CA SER A 330 4.24 17.72 2.80
C SER A 330 4.64 17.56 4.27
N ALA A 331 3.66 17.44 5.17
CA ALA A 331 3.89 17.30 6.61
C ALA A 331 2.81 16.39 7.22
N VAL A 332 3.25 15.25 7.75
CA VAL A 332 2.37 14.19 8.24
C VAL A 332 3.00 13.45 9.42
N PHE A 333 2.17 13.03 10.36
CA PHE A 333 2.52 12.14 11.46
C PHE A 333 1.43 11.08 11.60
N ALA A 334 1.72 9.85 11.16
CA ALA A 334 0.73 8.79 10.99
C ALA A 334 1.15 7.47 11.66
N PRO A 335 0.91 7.31 12.98
CA PRO A 335 1.27 6.12 13.76
C PRO A 335 0.31 4.95 13.56
N SER A 336 0.84 3.72 13.66
CA SER A 336 0.10 2.46 13.47
C SER A 336 -0.63 1.99 14.73
N CYS A 337 -1.57 2.80 15.22
CA CYS A 337 -2.38 2.52 16.40
C CYS A 337 -3.87 2.51 16.08
N ILE A 338 -4.64 1.77 16.88
CA ILE A 338 -6.10 1.91 16.95
C ILE A 338 -6.41 2.94 18.02
N SER A 339 -6.82 4.13 17.61
CA SER A 339 -7.29 5.19 18.52
C SER A 339 -8.03 6.26 17.70
N HIS A 340 -8.59 7.25 18.37
CA HIS A 340 -9.15 8.43 17.74
C HIS A 340 -8.79 9.70 18.52
N SER A 341 -8.42 10.77 17.80
CA SER A 341 -7.86 12.04 18.28
C SER A 341 -6.57 11.92 19.11
N VAL A 342 -5.82 13.02 19.23
CA VAL A 342 -4.62 13.08 20.06
C VAL A 342 -4.36 14.46 20.68
N LEU A 343 -4.66 15.56 19.97
CA LEU A 343 -4.10 16.88 20.30
C LEU A 343 -4.50 17.45 21.66
N THR A 344 -5.63 17.03 22.24
CA THR A 344 -6.11 17.47 23.56
C THR A 344 -5.89 16.45 24.67
N LYS A 345 -5.26 15.30 24.37
CA LYS A 345 -4.95 14.27 25.36
C LYS A 345 -3.66 14.62 26.11
N LYS A 346 -3.60 14.34 27.41
CA LYS A 346 -2.44 14.70 28.26
C LYS A 346 -1.15 13.94 27.89
N ASP A 347 -1.31 12.78 27.27
CA ASP A 347 -0.27 11.86 26.82
C ASP A 347 0.15 12.06 25.35
N TRP A 348 -0.35 13.10 24.66
CA TRP A 348 0.00 13.37 23.25
C TRP A 348 1.51 13.51 22.99
N SER A 349 2.28 13.90 24.01
CA SER A 349 3.74 14.01 23.96
C SER A 349 4.46 12.66 24.02
N MET A 350 3.78 11.60 24.48
CA MET A 350 4.30 10.23 24.52
C MET A 350 4.25 9.54 23.16
N ILE A 351 3.33 9.95 22.26
CA ILE A 351 3.17 9.37 20.92
C ILE A 351 4.39 9.72 20.04
N LYS A 352 5.09 8.69 19.54
CA LYS A 352 6.34 8.80 18.76
C LYS A 352 6.35 7.94 17.50
N ILE A 353 7.14 8.33 16.50
CA ILE A 353 7.60 7.49 15.38
C ILE A 353 9.11 7.70 15.24
N ASP A 354 9.93 6.65 15.11
CA ASP A 354 11.40 6.72 15.01
C ASP A 354 12.11 7.59 16.10
N GLU A 355 11.58 7.50 17.34
CA GLU A 355 11.88 8.32 18.53
C GLU A 355 11.50 9.81 18.47
N ILE A 356 10.86 10.27 17.39
CA ILE A 356 10.38 11.64 17.24
C ILE A 356 8.93 11.71 17.73
N SER A 357 8.68 12.48 18.79
CA SER A 357 7.31 12.69 19.30
C SER A 357 6.51 13.70 18.47
N LEU A 358 5.19 13.59 18.52
CA LEU A 358 4.28 14.49 17.79
C LEU A 358 4.55 16.00 18.03
N PRO A 359 4.75 16.48 19.28
CA PRO A 359 5.10 17.89 19.50
C PRO A 359 6.42 18.29 18.82
N ASN A 360 7.42 17.40 18.80
CA ASN A 360 8.70 17.65 18.13
C ASN A 360 8.53 17.75 16.61
N ALA A 361 7.72 16.87 16.00
CA ALA A 361 7.46 16.90 14.56
C ALA A 361 6.74 18.19 14.13
N ILE A 362 5.68 18.60 14.84
CA ILE A 362 4.97 19.86 14.57
C ILE A 362 5.91 21.07 14.77
N ARG A 363 6.77 21.04 15.79
CA ARG A 363 7.75 22.12 16.04
C ARG A 363 8.81 22.21 14.94
N CYS A 364 9.32 21.07 14.48
CA CYS A 364 10.26 21.00 13.37
C CYS A 364 9.65 21.56 12.08
N TRP A 365 8.40 21.21 11.77
CA TRP A 365 7.65 21.77 10.64
C TRP A 365 7.47 23.29 10.77
N GLU A 366 7.08 23.79 11.94
CA GLU A 366 6.89 25.23 12.21
C GLU A 366 8.16 26.05 11.90
N LEU A 367 9.32 25.51 12.29
CA LEU A 367 10.64 26.13 12.09
C LEU A 367 11.09 26.09 10.62
N ASN A 368 10.91 24.97 9.91
CA ASN A 368 11.30 24.87 8.51
C ASN A 368 10.55 25.89 7.62
N LEU A 369 9.26 26.11 7.88
CA LEU A 369 8.48 27.14 7.21
C LEU A 369 9.00 28.57 7.50
N GLN A 370 9.56 28.83 8.69
CA GLN A 370 10.16 30.13 9.02
C GLN A 370 11.50 30.33 8.28
N HIS A 371 12.30 29.28 8.11
CA HIS A 371 13.54 29.35 7.35
C HIS A 371 13.32 29.60 5.86
N GLN A 372 12.34 28.92 5.24
CA GLN A 372 11.98 29.15 3.84
C GLN A 372 11.49 30.59 3.60
N HIS A 373 10.69 31.15 4.52
CA HIS A 373 10.27 32.57 4.40
C HIS A 373 11.45 33.54 4.52
N LYS A 374 12.41 33.28 5.42
CA LYS A 374 13.62 34.10 5.56
C LYS A 374 14.51 34.03 4.32
N SER A 375 14.83 32.83 3.82
CA SER A 375 15.70 32.70 2.64
C SER A 375 15.09 33.33 1.38
N ILE A 376 13.75 33.32 1.25
CA ILE A 376 13.05 34.04 0.18
C ILE A 376 13.12 35.57 0.40
N GLN A 377 12.93 36.07 1.63
CA GLN A 377 13.09 37.50 1.91
C GLN A 377 14.53 37.99 1.71
N ASP A 378 15.53 37.18 2.07
CA ASP A 378 16.95 37.48 1.86
C ASP A 378 17.30 37.50 0.36
N LEU A 379 16.67 36.63 -0.45
CA LEU A 379 16.79 36.66 -1.92
C LEU A 379 16.16 37.92 -2.55
N TYR A 380 15.10 38.49 -1.95
CA TYR A 380 14.50 39.75 -2.41
C TYR A 380 15.26 40.99 -1.90
N SER A 381 15.84 40.98 -0.69
CA SER A 381 16.63 42.12 -0.18
C SER A 381 17.96 42.28 -0.91
N PHE A 382 18.61 41.18 -1.31
CA PHE A 382 19.81 41.23 -2.18
C PHE A 382 19.55 41.82 -3.58
N SER A 383 18.29 42.00 -3.99
CA SER A 383 17.93 42.63 -5.26
C SER A 383 17.67 44.14 -5.17
N SER A 384 17.73 44.76 -3.98
CA SER A 384 17.45 46.19 -3.79
C SER A 384 18.67 47.10 -3.54
N ASP A 385 19.85 46.54 -3.22
CA ASP A 385 21.05 47.31 -2.84
C ASP A 385 22.01 47.66 -4.00
N LYS A 386 21.51 47.71 -5.24
CA LYS A 386 22.25 48.29 -6.39
C LYS A 386 21.32 49.04 -7.34
N TYR A 387 20.94 50.27 -6.99
CA TYR A 387 20.92 51.45 -7.88
C TYR A 387 20.43 52.68 -7.11
N VAL A 388 21.37 53.52 -6.65
CA VAL A 388 21.09 54.89 -6.20
C VAL A 388 22.01 55.84 -6.95
N SER A 389 21.50 56.50 -7.98
CA SER A 389 22.10 57.71 -8.56
C SER A 389 21.08 58.51 -9.39
N SER A 390 20.69 59.66 -8.86
CA SER A 390 20.25 60.87 -9.57
C SER A 390 18.86 60.94 -10.26
N PRO A 391 18.19 62.12 -10.26
CA PRO A 391 16.80 62.28 -10.72
C PRO A 391 16.66 63.10 -12.03
N SER A 392 15.60 62.88 -12.82
CA SER A 392 15.02 63.91 -13.71
C SER A 392 13.65 63.53 -14.31
N MET A 393 12.74 64.53 -14.33
CA MET A 393 11.64 64.78 -15.29
C MET A 393 10.48 63.76 -15.49
N LEU A 394 9.28 64.21 -15.09
CA LEU A 394 8.12 64.56 -15.94
C LEU A 394 8.10 64.02 -17.40
N ALA A 395 6.99 63.58 -18.00
CA ALA A 395 5.58 63.43 -17.57
C ALA A 395 4.80 62.52 -18.56
N ASP A 396 3.47 62.50 -18.40
CA ASP A 396 2.41 62.20 -19.38
C ASP A 396 1.87 60.77 -19.64
N ALA A 397 0.57 60.68 -19.30
CA ALA A 397 -0.54 60.02 -20.01
C ALA A 397 -0.91 58.54 -19.72
N PRO A 398 -2.22 58.17 -19.79
CA PRO A 398 -2.79 57.09 -18.97
C PRO A 398 -3.57 55.99 -19.76
N LEU A 399 -4.03 54.96 -19.03
CA LEU A 399 -5.14 54.01 -19.30
C LEU A 399 -5.30 53.47 -20.75
N ASP A 400 -5.35 52.15 -21.02
CA ASP A 400 -6.25 51.23 -20.33
C ASP A 400 -6.02 49.71 -20.62
N ASN A 401 -6.43 48.90 -19.65
CA ASN A 401 -7.01 47.54 -19.71
C ASN A 401 -6.52 46.39 -20.65
N VAL A 402 -6.00 45.34 -19.98
CA VAL A 402 -6.56 43.95 -19.92
C VAL A 402 -6.38 42.94 -21.10
N LEU A 403 -6.02 41.70 -20.72
CA LEU A 403 -6.01 40.43 -21.50
C LEU A 403 -5.00 40.27 -22.67
N LYS A 404 -3.76 39.82 -22.35
CA LYS A 404 -3.07 38.65 -22.98
C LYS A 404 -1.63 38.44 -22.43
N ARG A 405 -1.46 37.54 -21.46
CA ARG A 405 -0.21 36.77 -21.22
C ARG A 405 -0.51 35.33 -20.78
N LYS A 406 -1.18 34.58 -21.67
CA LYS A 406 -0.79 33.17 -21.92
C LYS A 406 0.36 33.20 -22.95
N SER A 407 1.13 32.11 -23.03
CA SER A 407 2.39 31.93 -23.77
C SER A 407 3.55 32.85 -23.35
N ILE A 408 4.44 32.34 -22.50
CA ILE A 408 5.80 31.89 -22.87
C ILE A 408 6.24 30.93 -21.74
N GLN A 409 6.07 29.63 -21.98
CA GLN A 409 6.74 28.56 -21.22
C GLN A 409 7.02 27.37 -22.16
N LEU A 410 7.62 27.70 -23.31
CA LEU A 410 8.53 26.84 -24.05
C LEU A 410 9.85 27.61 -24.13
N ASP A 411 10.97 26.88 -24.16
CA ASP A 411 12.38 27.36 -24.20
C ASP A 411 13.13 27.53 -22.87
N ILE A 412 12.94 26.60 -21.93
CA ILE A 412 14.02 26.16 -21.02
C ILE A 412 14.07 24.62 -20.98
N TYR A 413 14.44 24.02 -22.12
CA TYR A 413 14.65 22.57 -22.24
C TYR A 413 15.84 22.22 -23.16
N LYS A 414 16.83 23.11 -23.30
CA LYS A 414 17.93 22.97 -24.28
C LYS A 414 19.32 23.43 -23.83
N THR A 415 19.62 23.41 -22.53
CA THR A 415 20.93 23.84 -21.97
C THR A 415 21.42 22.97 -20.82
N VAL A 416 21.34 21.63 -20.97
CA VAL A 416 21.95 20.66 -20.03
C VAL A 416 22.87 19.63 -20.72
N GLU A 417 22.87 19.52 -22.06
CA GLU A 417 23.58 18.43 -22.77
C GLU A 417 25.04 18.71 -23.22
N GLU A 418 25.61 19.91 -23.02
CA GLU A 418 26.95 20.23 -23.54
C GLU A 418 28.05 20.50 -22.50
N ASN A 419 27.75 20.47 -21.19
CA ASN A 419 28.72 20.86 -20.13
C ASN A 419 29.30 19.71 -19.29
N ASN A 420 29.32 18.47 -19.80
CA ASN A 420 29.87 17.32 -19.07
C ASN A 420 31.08 16.63 -19.76
N PHE A 421 31.73 17.31 -20.71
CA PHE A 421 32.86 16.78 -21.48
C PHE A 421 34.24 17.38 -21.14
N GLN A 422 34.43 17.95 -19.94
CA GLN A 422 35.75 18.38 -19.44
C GLN A 422 35.88 18.27 -17.90
N SER A 423 36.32 17.10 -17.41
CA SER A 423 36.96 16.93 -16.08
C SER A 423 37.50 15.51 -15.81
N HIS A 424 37.21 14.53 -16.68
CA HIS A 424 37.43 13.11 -16.38
C HIS A 424 38.88 12.60 -16.54
N GLU A 425 39.82 13.43 -17.02
CA GLU A 425 41.24 13.04 -17.15
C GLU A 425 42.12 13.38 -15.94
N GLU A 426 41.90 14.50 -15.23
CA GLU A 426 42.80 14.88 -14.12
C GLU A 426 42.64 14.00 -12.88
N ARG A 427 41.45 13.46 -12.62
CA ARG A 427 41.22 12.55 -11.47
C ARG A 427 41.90 11.17 -11.62
N LYS A 428 42.32 10.77 -12.82
CA LYS A 428 43.03 9.48 -13.03
C LYS A 428 44.54 9.55 -12.73
N ARG A 429 45.17 10.73 -12.66
CA ARG A 429 46.62 10.86 -12.39
C ARG A 429 47.02 10.84 -10.90
N ARG A 430 46.10 11.03 -9.95
CA ARG A 430 46.41 11.11 -8.49
C ARG A 430 46.20 9.82 -7.66
N ARG A 431 45.82 8.68 -8.26
CA ARG A 431 45.66 7.38 -7.55
C ARG A 431 46.69 6.30 -7.93
N LYS A 432 47.83 6.67 -8.54
CA LYS A 432 48.90 5.74 -8.98
C LYS A 432 50.23 5.82 -8.20
N LYS A 433 50.22 6.37 -6.97
CA LYS A 433 51.36 6.34 -6.03
C LYS A 433 50.90 6.02 -4.61
N HIS A 434 50.78 4.72 -4.28
CA HIS A 434 51.05 4.10 -2.95
C HIS A 434 50.57 2.63 -2.93
N LYS A 435 51.28 1.76 -3.67
CA LYS A 435 51.28 0.30 -3.48
C LYS A 435 52.64 -0.23 -3.94
N ASN A 436 53.57 -0.46 -3.01
CA ASN A 436 54.54 -1.57 -3.03
C ASN A 436 55.48 -1.55 -1.83
N LYS A 437 55.86 -2.77 -1.41
CA LYS A 437 56.61 -3.23 -0.23
C LYS A 437 55.72 -3.51 1.00
N GLN A 438 55.82 -4.62 1.70
CA GLN A 438 56.34 -5.99 1.50
C GLN A 438 56.03 -6.73 2.84
N ARG A 439 55.73 -8.03 2.81
CA ARG A 439 55.68 -8.94 4.00
C ARG A 439 57.05 -9.64 4.14
N PRO A 440 57.47 -10.23 5.30
CA PRO A 440 56.76 -11.27 6.07
C PRO A 440 56.99 -11.16 7.63
N GLU A 441 56.77 -12.10 8.57
CA GLU A 441 56.06 -13.41 8.64
C GLU A 441 55.60 -13.81 10.09
N ARG A 442 54.65 -14.77 10.17
CA ARG A 442 54.46 -15.94 11.09
C ARG A 442 54.66 -15.95 12.64
N VAL A 443 53.70 -16.67 13.30
CA VAL A 443 53.83 -17.62 14.46
C VAL A 443 54.03 -17.00 15.87
N ASP A 444 53.40 -17.44 16.99
CA ASP A 444 52.41 -18.51 17.29
C ASP A 444 51.56 -18.21 18.58
N ARG A 445 50.45 -18.97 18.79
CA ARG A 445 49.81 -19.40 20.08
C ARG A 445 49.41 -18.38 21.17
N GLU A 446 48.62 -18.71 22.20
CA GLU A 446 47.38 -19.49 22.45
C GLU A 446 47.18 -19.52 23.99
N ARG A 447 45.92 -19.63 24.47
CA ARG A 447 45.47 -20.27 25.73
C ARG A 447 45.50 -19.61 27.15
N ILE A 448 44.27 -19.35 27.64
CA ILE A 448 43.61 -19.96 28.84
C ILE A 448 43.86 -19.43 30.27
N HIS A 449 42.75 -18.96 30.89
CA HIS A 449 42.40 -18.93 32.36
C HIS A 449 43.30 -18.04 33.28
N LYS A 450 42.85 -17.47 34.41
CA LYS A 450 41.77 -17.76 35.38
C LYS A 450 41.54 -16.53 36.30
N GLY A 451 40.38 -16.39 36.96
CA GLY A 451 40.36 -15.91 38.37
C GLY A 451 39.77 -14.53 38.78
N ARG A 452 38.55 -14.59 39.34
CA ARG A 452 38.07 -13.95 40.61
C ARG A 452 38.08 -12.42 40.84
N ARG A 453 36.86 -11.86 40.74
CA ARG A 453 36.06 -11.20 41.82
C ARG A 453 36.72 -10.35 42.94
N LYS A 454 36.29 -9.07 42.95
CA LYS A 454 35.63 -8.29 44.04
C LYS A 454 36.37 -7.78 45.31
N LYS A 455 36.24 -6.45 45.47
CA LYS A 455 35.85 -5.64 46.67
C LYS A 455 36.75 -5.55 47.91
N ARG A 456 36.97 -4.30 48.33
CA ARG A 456 36.79 -3.85 49.74
C ARG A 456 36.04 -2.50 49.80
N LEU A 457 35.56 -2.09 50.98
CA LEU A 457 34.50 -1.08 51.23
C LEU A 457 34.92 -0.01 52.26
N GLY A 458 34.24 1.14 52.27
CA GLY A 458 34.27 2.18 53.33
C GLY A 458 34.18 3.60 52.74
N ARG A 459 33.17 4.47 52.85
CA ARG A 459 32.00 4.74 53.74
C ARG A 459 32.20 5.92 54.72
N LYS A 460 31.70 7.11 54.30
CA LYS A 460 30.98 8.18 55.06
C LYS A 460 31.68 9.25 55.95
N ASN A 461 31.54 10.51 55.49
CA ASN A 461 30.90 11.71 56.13
C ASN A 461 31.61 12.70 57.10
N LYS A 462 31.07 13.95 57.04
CA LYS A 462 31.22 15.20 57.86
C LYS A 462 32.27 16.20 57.28
N ASN A 463 32.07 17.53 57.20
CA ASN A 463 31.07 18.44 57.81
C ASN A 463 30.67 19.69 56.93
N ARG A 464 29.70 20.47 57.43
CA ARG A 464 28.98 21.70 56.94
C ARG A 464 29.84 23.00 56.81
N PRO A 465 29.35 24.21 56.34
CA PRO A 465 27.96 24.74 56.33
C PRO A 465 27.46 25.58 55.11
N MET A 466 26.23 26.11 55.22
CA MET A 466 25.52 26.99 54.25
C MET A 466 25.92 28.47 54.32
N ARG A 467 25.83 29.19 53.19
CA ARG A 467 25.18 30.51 53.04
C ARG A 467 24.91 30.84 51.56
N SER A 468 23.78 31.49 51.29
CA SER A 468 23.41 32.14 50.01
C SER A 468 23.47 33.68 50.21
N PRO A 469 23.19 34.58 49.24
CA PRO A 469 22.62 34.37 47.90
C PRO A 469 23.20 35.27 46.74
N ILE A 470 22.50 35.30 45.60
CA ILE A 470 22.44 36.35 44.54
C ILE A 470 23.42 36.28 43.32
N LEU A 471 22.76 36.28 42.13
CA LEU A 471 23.16 36.64 40.75
C LEU A 471 24.56 36.34 40.19
N GLY A 472 24.60 35.53 39.12
CA GLY A 472 25.70 35.53 38.15
C GLY A 472 25.74 34.29 37.24
N THR A 473 25.67 34.51 35.92
CA THR A 473 26.04 33.55 34.85
C THR A 473 25.36 32.17 34.81
N LEU A 474 24.22 32.09 34.12
CA LEU A 474 23.76 30.86 33.43
C LEU A 474 23.58 31.16 31.93
N ASN A 475 24.68 31.17 31.17
CA ASN A 475 24.61 31.25 29.71
C ASN A 475 25.75 30.52 28.98
N THR A 476 25.89 29.21 29.24
CA THR A 476 26.80 28.32 28.48
C THR A 476 26.21 26.95 28.13
N ASN A 477 25.07 26.56 28.70
CA ASN A 477 24.44 25.26 28.42
C ASN A 477 23.35 25.28 27.34
N ALA A 478 22.74 26.42 27.04
CA ALA A 478 21.74 26.53 25.95
C ALA A 478 22.36 26.21 24.57
N SER A 479 23.57 26.71 24.31
CA SER A 479 24.27 26.54 23.03
C SER A 479 24.70 25.08 22.76
N LYS A 480 24.91 24.26 23.80
CA LYS A 480 25.24 22.83 23.65
C LYS A 480 24.01 21.95 23.41
N VAL A 481 22.82 22.36 23.86
CA VAL A 481 21.56 21.65 23.55
C VAL A 481 21.14 21.91 22.10
N MET A 482 21.30 23.15 21.62
CA MET A 482 20.99 23.54 20.24
C MET A 482 21.88 22.83 19.19
N ALA A 483 23.17 22.61 19.50
CA ALA A 483 24.13 22.05 18.53
C ALA A 483 23.90 20.55 18.21
N ASN A 484 23.36 19.76 19.15
CA ASN A 484 23.11 18.32 18.94
C ASN A 484 21.72 17.99 18.35
N GLN A 485 20.81 18.97 18.22
CA GLN A 485 19.46 18.73 17.66
C GLN A 485 19.37 18.87 16.13
N ALA A 486 20.41 19.37 15.46
CA ALA A 486 20.39 19.65 14.02
C ALA A 486 20.33 18.39 13.11
N GLN A 487 20.46 17.18 13.67
CA GLN A 487 20.63 15.95 12.88
C GLN A 487 19.36 15.07 12.72
N LYS A 488 18.20 15.48 13.27
CA LYS A 488 16.95 14.67 13.22
C LYS A 488 15.64 15.49 13.05
N CYS A 489 15.68 16.67 12.44
CA CYS A 489 14.45 17.45 12.19
C CYS A 489 13.61 16.81 11.07
N GLN A 490 12.65 15.94 11.42
CA GLN A 490 11.71 15.29 10.50
C GLN A 490 10.26 15.58 10.90
N TYR A 491 9.40 15.71 9.89
CA TYR A 491 7.96 16.04 10.02
C TYR A 491 7.10 15.36 8.94
N HIS A 492 7.69 14.40 8.22
CA HIS A 492 6.99 13.45 7.35
C HIS A 492 7.30 12.07 7.91
N LEU A 493 6.41 11.59 8.76
CA LEU A 493 6.59 10.40 9.59
C LEU A 493 5.33 9.54 9.44
N ILE A 494 5.46 8.45 8.69
CA ILE A 494 4.41 7.46 8.51
C ILE A 494 4.96 6.15 9.07
N GLU A 495 4.21 5.52 9.97
CA GLU A 495 4.63 4.25 10.56
C GLU A 495 4.73 3.17 9.48
N ARG A 496 5.86 2.44 9.48
CA ARG A 496 6.18 1.46 8.44
C ARG A 496 5.51 0.12 8.69
N CYS A 497 5.28 -0.19 9.95
CA CYS A 497 4.61 -1.42 10.34
C CYS A 497 3.15 -1.42 9.86
N THR A 498 2.70 -2.57 9.35
CA THR A 498 1.37 -2.77 8.75
C THR A 498 0.30 -3.26 9.73
N TRP A 499 0.70 -3.54 10.97
CA TRP A 499 -0.17 -4.16 11.97
C TRP A 499 -0.82 -3.11 12.90
N PRO A 500 -2.12 -3.23 13.23
CA PRO A 500 -2.77 -2.40 14.22
C PRO A 500 -2.09 -2.51 15.59
N GLN A 501 -1.98 -1.37 16.29
CA GLN A 501 -1.40 -1.32 17.65
C GLN A 501 0.08 -1.74 17.73
N CYS A 502 0.84 -1.62 16.63
CA CYS A 502 2.22 -2.09 16.60
C CYS A 502 3.31 -1.06 16.93
N ASN A 503 2.92 0.21 17.09
CA ASN A 503 3.84 1.24 17.52
C ASN A 503 3.91 1.21 19.07
N HIS A 504 5.11 1.11 19.64
CA HIS A 504 5.29 0.97 21.09
C HIS A 504 4.81 2.18 21.93
N SER A 505 4.47 3.29 21.29
CA SER A 505 3.90 4.49 21.93
C SER A 505 2.37 4.60 21.75
N CYS A 506 1.69 3.54 21.28
CA CYS A 506 0.26 3.57 21.12
C CYS A 506 -0.48 3.73 22.46
N PRO A 507 -1.63 4.43 22.49
CA PRO A 507 -2.55 4.39 23.62
C PRO A 507 -3.04 2.96 23.87
N LYS A 508 -3.21 2.59 25.14
CA LYS A 508 -3.83 1.33 25.54
C LYS A 508 -5.23 1.19 24.95
N LEU A 509 -5.62 -0.05 24.70
CA LEU A 509 -6.97 -0.41 24.28
C LEU A 509 -7.89 -0.58 25.48
N HIS A 510 -9.18 -0.31 25.28
CA HIS A 510 -10.23 -0.54 26.26
C HIS A 510 -11.32 -1.44 25.69
N ASN A 511 -11.90 -2.29 26.54
CA ASN A 511 -13.00 -3.16 26.16
C ASN A 511 -14.25 -2.30 25.91
N PRO A 512 -14.90 -2.38 24.74
CA PRO A 512 -16.04 -1.51 24.40
C PRO A 512 -17.30 -1.80 25.24
N PHE A 513 -17.34 -2.91 25.99
CA PHE A 513 -18.47 -3.29 26.84
C PHE A 513 -18.22 -3.07 28.33
N THR A 514 -16.99 -3.29 28.83
CA THR A 514 -16.66 -3.13 30.27
C THR A 514 -15.87 -1.85 30.58
N GLY A 515 -15.25 -1.21 29.59
CA GLY A 515 -14.37 -0.05 29.76
C GLY A 515 -12.99 -0.38 30.34
N GLU A 516 -12.75 -1.63 30.76
CA GLU A 516 -11.48 -2.09 31.31
C GLU A 516 -10.38 -2.06 30.25
N GLU A 517 -9.13 -1.85 30.68
CA GLU A 517 -7.97 -1.96 29.78
C GLU A 517 -7.89 -3.39 29.24
N MET A 518 -7.79 -3.54 27.92
CA MET A 518 -7.51 -4.85 27.30
C MET A 518 -6.01 -5.04 27.15
N ASP A 519 -5.50 -6.18 27.61
CA ASP A 519 -4.16 -6.60 27.21
C ASP A 519 -4.14 -6.90 25.70
N PHE A 520 -2.97 -6.74 25.10
CA PHE A 520 -2.73 -7.13 23.71
C PHE A 520 -3.01 -8.62 23.48
N ILE A 521 -2.78 -9.49 24.47
CA ILE A 521 -3.20 -10.90 24.42
C ILE A 521 -4.71 -11.06 24.23
N ASP A 522 -5.53 -10.28 24.94
CA ASP A 522 -6.98 -10.37 24.84
C ASP A 522 -7.50 -9.71 23.57
N LEU A 523 -6.79 -8.69 23.07
CA LEU A 523 -6.96 -8.26 21.69
C LEU A 523 -6.68 -9.42 20.71
N LEU A 524 -5.55 -10.14 20.80
CA LEU A 524 -5.22 -11.27 19.91
C LEU A 524 -6.32 -12.35 19.91
N LYS A 525 -6.83 -12.73 21.09
CA LYS A 525 -7.98 -13.63 21.21
C LYS A 525 -9.22 -13.09 20.49
N SER A 526 -9.47 -11.77 20.54
CA SER A 526 -10.59 -11.14 19.85
C SER A 526 -10.51 -11.19 18.31
N PHE A 527 -9.33 -11.39 17.70
CA PHE A 527 -9.21 -11.70 16.25
C PHE A 527 -9.79 -13.09 15.88
N GLY A 528 -10.21 -13.88 16.86
CA GLY A 528 -10.49 -15.31 16.68
C GLY A 528 -9.23 -16.16 16.51
N MET A 529 -8.06 -15.63 16.92
CA MET A 529 -6.81 -16.39 16.90
C MET A 529 -6.77 -17.33 18.10
N ASP A 530 -6.70 -18.62 17.80
CA ASP A 530 -6.38 -19.65 18.80
C ASP A 530 -4.96 -19.41 19.35
N MET A 531 -4.86 -19.17 20.65
CA MET A 531 -3.58 -18.89 21.30
C MET A 531 -2.65 -20.10 21.31
N ALA A 532 -3.16 -21.34 21.16
CA ALA A 532 -2.29 -22.51 20.94
C ALA A 532 -1.64 -22.45 19.55
N SER A 533 -2.39 -22.07 18.52
CA SER A 533 -1.88 -21.83 17.16
C SER A 533 -0.91 -20.65 17.09
N VAL A 534 -1.15 -19.57 17.83
CA VAL A 534 -0.21 -18.42 17.95
C VAL A 534 1.08 -18.83 18.67
N ALA A 535 0.98 -19.55 19.80
CA ALA A 535 2.14 -20.07 20.52
C ALA A 535 2.99 -21.00 19.64
N ASN A 536 2.34 -21.94 18.94
CA ASN A 536 2.97 -22.85 18.00
C ASN A 536 3.63 -22.13 16.80
N ALA A 537 3.00 -21.09 16.26
CA ALA A 537 3.58 -20.27 15.19
C ALA A 537 4.79 -19.43 15.66
N LEU A 538 4.78 -18.98 16.92
CA LEU A 538 5.88 -18.26 17.55
C LEU A 538 6.97 -19.18 18.13
N GLY A 539 6.77 -20.50 18.12
CA GLY A 539 7.73 -21.49 18.63
C GLY A 539 7.88 -21.49 20.16
N ILE A 540 6.87 -21.01 20.89
CA ILE A 540 6.83 -20.91 22.36
C ILE A 540 5.66 -21.72 22.92
N ASP A 541 5.70 -22.05 24.21
CA ASP A 541 4.57 -22.70 24.85
C ASP A 541 3.46 -21.69 25.20
N ILE A 542 2.22 -22.18 25.28
CA ILE A 542 1.04 -21.34 25.54
C ILE A 542 1.07 -20.68 26.93
N HIS A 543 1.78 -21.25 27.91
CA HIS A 543 1.86 -20.71 29.25
C HIS A 543 2.87 -19.56 29.35
N THR A 544 3.99 -19.66 28.64
CA THR A 544 4.93 -18.55 28.38
C THR A 544 4.24 -17.44 27.56
N LEU A 545 3.49 -17.78 26.50
CA LEU A 545 2.73 -16.78 25.72
C LEU A 545 1.71 -16.03 26.58
N ASN A 546 0.93 -16.73 27.39
CA ASN A 546 -0.07 -16.12 28.28
C ASN A 546 0.52 -15.29 29.43
N ASN A 547 1.80 -15.49 29.76
CA ASN A 547 2.52 -14.75 30.80
C ASN A 547 3.44 -13.65 30.24
N MET A 548 3.47 -13.46 28.91
CA MET A 548 4.41 -12.56 28.24
C MET A 548 3.93 -11.11 28.30
N GLY A 549 4.83 -10.17 28.62
CA GLY A 549 4.45 -8.76 28.74
C GLY A 549 4.12 -8.11 27.40
N HIS A 550 3.22 -7.11 27.40
CA HIS A 550 2.82 -6.35 26.21
C HIS A 550 3.99 -5.98 25.27
N ALA A 551 5.10 -5.48 25.81
CA ALA A 551 6.27 -5.08 25.01
C ALA A 551 7.07 -6.26 24.43
N GLU A 552 7.09 -7.42 25.08
CA GLU A 552 7.72 -8.64 24.57
C GLU A 552 6.86 -9.26 23.48
N LEU A 553 5.53 -9.29 23.68
CA LEU A 553 4.58 -9.79 22.70
C LEU A 553 4.44 -8.86 21.48
N LEU A 554 4.50 -7.53 21.68
CA LEU A 554 4.74 -6.60 20.58
C LEU A 554 6.06 -6.96 19.90
N ASN A 555 7.18 -7.07 20.63
CA ASN A 555 8.46 -7.47 20.02
C ASN A 555 8.47 -8.87 19.35
N LEU A 556 7.40 -9.68 19.43
CA LEU A 556 7.21 -10.88 18.61
C LEU A 556 6.30 -10.66 17.40
N LEU A 557 5.27 -9.80 17.51
CA LEU A 557 4.29 -9.51 16.44
C LEU A 557 4.61 -8.25 15.61
N THR A 558 5.48 -7.41 16.15
CA THR A 558 5.95 -6.10 15.67
C THR A 558 7.46 -6.01 15.68
N GLN A 559 8.14 -7.11 16.03
CA GLN A 559 9.47 -7.39 15.50
C GLN A 559 9.42 -7.04 14.02
N GLN A 560 10.26 -6.10 13.59
CA GLN A 560 10.12 -5.51 12.27
C GLN A 560 10.01 -6.62 11.23
N SER A 561 8.85 -6.67 10.59
CA SER A 561 8.76 -7.11 9.22
C SER A 561 9.00 -5.86 8.35
N SER A 562 10.21 -5.29 8.23
CA SER A 562 11.41 -5.86 7.60
C SER A 562 11.54 -7.36 7.76
N ALA A 563 10.69 -8.11 7.04
CA ALA A 563 10.53 -9.56 7.24
C ALA A 563 11.91 -10.15 7.23
N LYS A 564 12.45 -10.54 8.40
CA LYS A 564 13.91 -10.60 8.62
C LYS A 564 14.48 -11.48 7.52
N PRO A 565 15.20 -10.91 6.53
CA PRO A 565 15.07 -11.33 5.14
C PRO A 565 15.19 -12.83 5.05
N LEU A 566 14.08 -13.47 4.62
CA LEU A 566 13.90 -14.93 4.69
C LEU A 566 15.16 -15.67 4.23
N ILE A 567 15.82 -15.10 3.21
CA ILE A 567 17.27 -15.15 3.11
C ILE A 567 17.84 -13.73 2.91
N GLN A 568 18.83 -13.35 3.71
CA GLN A 568 19.67 -12.17 3.44
C GLN A 568 20.80 -12.58 2.50
N ILE A 569 21.03 -11.79 1.44
CA ILE A 569 22.00 -12.11 0.39
C ILE A 569 22.89 -10.92 0.07
N SER A 570 24.19 -11.18 0.01
CA SER A 570 25.21 -10.25 -0.48
C SER A 570 25.63 -10.69 -1.88
N ALA A 571 25.60 -9.76 -2.84
CA ALA A 571 25.98 -10.04 -4.22
C ALA A 571 27.45 -10.49 -4.37
N VAL A 572 28.30 -10.15 -3.39
CA VAL A 572 29.72 -10.54 -3.35
C VAL A 572 29.87 -12.03 -3.00
N ASP A 573 29.00 -12.56 -2.14
CA ASP A 573 29.06 -13.94 -1.66
C ASP A 573 28.41 -14.95 -2.62
N HIS A 574 27.64 -14.45 -3.60
CA HIS A 574 26.96 -15.24 -4.62
C HIS A 574 27.37 -14.86 -6.06
N PRO A 575 28.67 -15.03 -6.44
CA PRO A 575 29.19 -14.64 -7.75
C PRO A 575 28.54 -15.39 -8.93
N LYS A 576 27.85 -16.51 -8.67
CA LYS A 576 27.09 -17.28 -9.67
C LYS A 576 25.63 -16.82 -9.85
N ARG A 577 25.23 -15.68 -9.25
CA ARG A 577 23.88 -15.07 -9.35
C ARG A 577 22.70 -15.97 -8.97
N TYR A 578 22.93 -17.03 -8.19
CA TYR A 578 21.86 -17.87 -7.66
C TYR A 578 22.13 -18.23 -6.20
N LEU A 579 21.04 -18.56 -5.51
CA LEU A 579 21.03 -19.03 -4.13
C LEU A 579 20.17 -20.29 -4.04
N LYS A 580 20.63 -21.29 -3.28
CA LYS A 580 19.78 -22.42 -2.84
C LYS A 580 19.49 -22.24 -1.36
N THR A 581 18.26 -22.49 -0.97
CA THR A 581 17.69 -22.17 0.34
C THR A 581 17.12 -23.44 0.97
N ASN A 582 16.87 -23.43 2.27
CA ASN A 582 16.12 -24.48 2.98
C ASN A 582 14.61 -24.19 3.03
N ILE A 583 14.15 -23.11 2.40
CA ILE A 583 12.75 -22.69 2.41
C ILE A 583 11.98 -23.50 1.38
N THR A 584 10.96 -24.20 1.83
CA THR A 584 10.06 -24.99 0.99
C THR A 584 8.71 -24.30 0.88
N PHE A 585 8.25 -24.07 -0.36
CA PHE A 585 6.90 -23.60 -0.61
C PHE A 585 5.94 -24.80 -0.45
N LYS A 586 4.99 -24.69 0.50
CA LYS A 586 3.95 -25.73 0.71
C LYS A 586 3.04 -25.79 -0.50
N ALA A 587 2.72 -26.97 -1.01
CA ALA A 587 1.79 -27.13 -2.13
C ALA A 587 0.37 -26.64 -1.73
N GLU A 588 0.02 -25.43 -2.17
CA GLU A 588 -1.30 -24.82 -1.98
C GLU A 588 -2.19 -25.06 -3.21
N PRO A 589 -3.53 -25.05 -3.06
CA PRO A 589 -4.44 -25.01 -4.20
C PRO A 589 -4.18 -23.78 -5.08
N PHE A 590 -4.31 -23.93 -6.40
CA PHE A 590 -4.12 -22.83 -7.33
C PHE A 590 -5.20 -21.74 -7.13
N PRO A 591 -4.83 -20.45 -7.14
CA PRO A 591 -5.77 -19.33 -7.03
C PRO A 591 -6.77 -19.31 -8.19
N GLY A 592 -7.87 -18.57 -8.05
CA GLY A 592 -8.85 -18.39 -9.13
C GLY A 592 -9.63 -19.65 -9.53
N ASN A 593 -9.67 -20.68 -8.67
CA ASN A 593 -10.25 -21.99 -8.93
C ASN A 593 -9.58 -22.76 -10.10
N TRP A 594 -8.27 -22.59 -10.29
CA TRP A 594 -7.51 -23.31 -11.32
C TRP A 594 -7.01 -24.71 -10.89
N SER A 595 -7.22 -25.12 -9.63
CA SER A 595 -7.03 -26.51 -9.19
C SER A 595 -8.05 -27.43 -9.84
N GLN A 596 -7.57 -28.55 -10.41
CA GLN A 596 -8.39 -29.51 -11.18
C GLN A 596 -9.61 -30.06 -10.40
N GLU A 597 -9.50 -30.17 -9.09
CA GLU A 597 -10.55 -30.71 -8.19
C GLU A 597 -11.75 -29.78 -7.95
N LYS A 598 -11.73 -28.53 -8.45
CA LYS A 598 -12.76 -27.51 -8.17
C LYS A 598 -13.55 -27.12 -9.44
N PRO A 599 -14.64 -27.83 -9.77
CA PRO A 599 -15.57 -27.37 -10.81
C PRO A 599 -16.27 -26.08 -10.36
N GLY A 600 -16.22 -25.04 -11.17
CA GLY A 600 -16.80 -23.73 -10.85
C GLY A 600 -16.39 -22.65 -11.84
N ASN A 601 -16.93 -21.44 -11.65
CA ASN A 601 -16.59 -20.30 -12.49
C ASN A 601 -15.14 -19.89 -12.19
N ARG A 602 -14.25 -20.00 -13.18
CA ARG A 602 -12.81 -19.74 -13.02
C ARG A 602 -12.49 -18.28 -13.23
N ASP A 603 -11.53 -17.77 -12.47
CA ASP A 603 -11.08 -16.40 -12.59
C ASP A 603 -10.11 -16.26 -13.77
N TYR A 604 -10.67 -16.12 -14.97
CA TYR A 604 -9.93 -15.95 -16.23
C TYR A 604 -9.57 -14.48 -16.52
N LYS A 605 -10.15 -13.52 -15.76
CA LYS A 605 -9.95 -12.08 -15.96
C LYS A 605 -8.98 -11.44 -14.96
N SER A 606 -8.65 -12.12 -13.86
CA SER A 606 -7.68 -11.60 -12.89
C SER A 606 -6.24 -11.74 -13.37
N ASN A 607 -5.52 -10.63 -13.29
CA ASN A 607 -4.06 -10.58 -13.47
C ASN A 607 -3.30 -10.96 -12.19
N ASN A 608 -4.01 -11.25 -11.08
CA ASN A 608 -3.44 -11.47 -9.74
C ASN A 608 -3.54 -12.94 -9.28
N LEU A 609 -3.18 -13.88 -10.16
CA LEU A 609 -3.17 -15.32 -9.86
C LEU A 609 -1.85 -15.76 -9.20
N CYS A 610 -1.53 -15.15 -8.06
CA CYS A 610 -0.32 -15.41 -7.29
C CYS A 610 -0.46 -16.63 -6.36
N LEU A 611 0.55 -17.52 -6.39
CA LEU A 611 0.73 -18.64 -5.46
C LEU A 611 1.40 -18.18 -4.16
N TYR A 612 2.51 -17.46 -4.28
CA TYR A 612 3.23 -16.87 -3.12
C TYR A 612 3.76 -15.50 -3.51
N TRP A 613 3.50 -14.51 -2.66
CA TRP A 613 4.08 -13.17 -2.77
C TRP A 613 5.48 -13.16 -2.14
N PHE A 614 6.38 -12.37 -2.73
CA PHE A 614 7.70 -12.10 -2.18
C PHE A 614 8.04 -10.62 -2.34
N THR A 615 8.89 -10.11 -1.46
CA THR A 615 9.42 -8.74 -1.51
C THR A 615 10.94 -8.79 -1.51
N VAL A 616 11.56 -7.92 -2.29
CA VAL A 616 13.01 -7.74 -2.36
C VAL A 616 13.33 -6.33 -1.84
N GLN A 617 14.30 -6.27 -0.93
CA GLN A 617 14.72 -5.06 -0.25
C GLN A 617 16.22 -4.85 -0.50
N TYR A 618 16.60 -3.68 -0.99
CA TYR A 618 18.00 -3.30 -1.23
C TYR A 618 18.33 -2.09 -0.34
N ASP A 619 19.42 -2.17 0.43
CA ASP A 619 19.84 -1.16 1.42
C ASP A 619 18.67 -0.58 2.24
N ASP A 620 17.90 -1.49 2.85
CA ASP A 620 16.70 -1.25 3.67
C ASP A 620 15.53 -0.51 2.98
N LYS A 621 15.55 -0.34 1.66
CA LYS A 621 14.43 0.18 0.87
C LYS A 621 13.70 -0.96 0.13
N PRO A 622 12.35 -1.03 0.18
CA PRO A 622 11.60 -1.98 -0.63
C PRO A 622 11.78 -1.61 -2.11
N ASP A 623 12.41 -2.50 -2.87
CA ASP A 623 12.81 -2.27 -4.25
C ASP A 623 11.85 -2.96 -5.23
N MET A 624 11.29 -4.11 -4.82
CA MET A 624 10.35 -4.88 -5.64
C MET A 624 9.36 -5.67 -4.77
N LEU A 625 8.06 -5.59 -5.09
CA LEU A 625 7.03 -6.51 -4.62
C LEU A 625 6.52 -7.31 -5.83
N ASP A 626 6.62 -8.63 -5.78
CA ASP A 626 6.24 -9.51 -6.89
C ASP A 626 5.72 -10.86 -6.35
N CYS A 627 5.36 -11.81 -7.23
CA CYS A 627 4.84 -13.10 -6.82
C CYS A 627 5.19 -14.23 -7.81
N PHE A 628 5.33 -15.45 -7.29
CA PHE A 628 5.23 -16.64 -8.11
C PHE A 628 3.78 -16.79 -8.55
N ARG A 629 3.51 -16.75 -9.85
CA ARG A 629 2.16 -16.72 -10.45
C ARG A 629 1.93 -17.89 -11.40
N ILE A 630 0.67 -18.31 -11.51
CA ILE A 630 0.20 -19.13 -12.63
C ILE A 630 -0.19 -18.23 -13.80
N GLN A 631 -0.14 -18.75 -15.03
CA GLN A 631 -0.41 -18.00 -16.26
C GLN A 631 -1.41 -18.79 -17.16
N PRO A 632 -2.63 -19.09 -16.68
CA PRO A 632 -3.56 -19.96 -17.40
C PRO A 632 -4.20 -19.29 -18.62
N ALA A 633 -4.16 -17.97 -18.75
CA ALA A 633 -4.88 -17.19 -19.78
C ALA A 633 -4.02 -16.08 -20.42
N TRP A 634 -2.68 -16.23 -20.46
CA TRP A 634 -1.77 -15.16 -20.85
C TRP A 634 -1.88 -14.73 -22.32
N MET A 635 -2.22 -15.65 -23.23
CA MET A 635 -2.44 -15.32 -24.64
C MET A 635 -3.74 -14.52 -24.79
N GLY A 636 -4.81 -14.95 -24.12
CA GLY A 636 -6.11 -14.26 -24.09
C GLY A 636 -6.07 -12.88 -23.43
N GLN A 637 -5.35 -12.74 -22.31
CA GLN A 637 -5.13 -11.45 -21.65
C GLN A 637 -4.37 -10.44 -22.54
N ASN A 638 -3.53 -10.93 -23.46
CA ASN A 638 -2.77 -10.11 -24.40
C ASN A 638 -3.31 -10.16 -25.84
N LYS A 639 -4.52 -10.70 -26.03
CA LYS A 639 -5.14 -10.99 -27.35
C LYS A 639 -5.03 -9.84 -28.33
N MET A 640 -5.40 -8.63 -27.91
CA MET A 640 -5.36 -7.43 -28.76
C MET A 640 -3.96 -7.03 -29.23
N LYS A 641 -2.91 -7.33 -28.47
CA LYS A 641 -1.51 -7.08 -28.87
C LYS A 641 -1.02 -8.18 -29.81
N LEU A 642 -1.21 -9.44 -29.40
CA LEU A 642 -0.60 -10.60 -30.05
C LEU A 642 -1.28 -11.00 -31.38
N LYS A 643 -2.46 -10.47 -31.71
CA LYS A 643 -3.32 -10.88 -32.84
C LYS A 643 -2.63 -10.95 -34.22
N ASN A 644 -1.66 -10.07 -34.47
CA ASN A 644 -0.91 -9.99 -35.73
C ASN A 644 0.29 -10.96 -35.82
N LEU A 645 0.62 -11.66 -34.75
CA LEU A 645 1.65 -12.71 -34.74
C LEU A 645 1.13 -14.01 -35.39
N SER A 646 2.04 -14.94 -35.63
CA SER A 646 1.77 -16.31 -36.07
C SER A 646 2.51 -17.30 -35.15
N LEU A 647 2.04 -18.54 -35.02
CA LEU A 647 2.67 -19.49 -34.08
C LEU A 647 4.18 -19.72 -34.32
N PRO A 648 4.71 -19.78 -35.57
CA PRO A 648 6.17 -19.86 -35.80
C PRO A 648 6.97 -18.61 -35.39
N THR A 649 6.31 -17.46 -35.27
CA THR A 649 6.93 -16.17 -34.90
C THR A 649 6.70 -15.79 -33.44
N MET A 650 6.08 -16.66 -32.65
CA MET A 650 5.96 -16.51 -31.19
C MET A 650 7.08 -17.26 -30.46
N PHE A 651 7.47 -16.77 -29.29
CA PHE A 651 8.17 -17.57 -28.28
C PHE A 651 7.12 -18.34 -27.47
N LEU A 652 7.09 -19.68 -27.56
CA LEU A 652 6.16 -20.55 -26.84
C LEU A 652 6.94 -21.36 -25.78
N PRO A 653 6.58 -21.24 -24.48
CA PRO A 653 7.18 -22.07 -23.45
C PRO A 653 6.64 -23.51 -23.58
N GLY A 654 7.55 -24.48 -23.64
CA GLY A 654 7.24 -25.90 -23.79
C GLY A 654 7.77 -26.75 -22.64
N THR A 655 7.47 -28.04 -22.67
CA THR A 655 8.08 -29.07 -21.82
C THR A 655 8.57 -30.24 -22.67
N HIS A 656 9.76 -30.77 -22.37
CA HIS A 656 10.23 -32.03 -22.95
C HIS A 656 9.47 -33.21 -22.31
N ASN A 657 9.12 -34.19 -23.13
CA ASN A 657 8.38 -35.42 -22.81
C ASN A 657 7.26 -35.25 -21.76
N SER A 658 6.42 -34.22 -21.97
CA SER A 658 5.61 -33.51 -20.99
C SER A 658 4.79 -34.37 -20.02
N ALA A 659 4.32 -35.54 -20.44
CA ALA A 659 3.42 -36.37 -19.64
C ALA A 659 4.15 -37.44 -18.79
N THR A 660 5.47 -37.30 -18.56
CA THR A 660 6.25 -38.18 -17.67
C THR A 660 6.49 -37.53 -16.30
N ASP A 661 5.38 -37.32 -15.59
CA ASP A 661 5.30 -36.78 -14.23
C ASP A 661 4.88 -37.80 -13.17
N VAL A 662 5.12 -37.49 -11.89
CA VAL A 662 4.81 -38.37 -10.76
C VAL A 662 3.30 -38.45 -10.53
N MET A 663 2.68 -39.56 -10.90
CA MET A 663 1.28 -39.85 -10.58
C MET A 663 1.04 -39.95 -9.07
N GLU A 664 -0.14 -39.54 -8.60
CA GLU A 664 -0.54 -39.69 -7.19
C GLU A 664 -0.53 -41.16 -6.73
N ALA A 665 -0.87 -42.09 -7.63
CA ALA A 665 -0.76 -43.53 -7.40
C ALA A 665 0.70 -44.00 -7.20
N MET A 666 1.69 -43.34 -7.82
CA MET A 666 3.10 -43.60 -7.54
C MET A 666 3.53 -43.00 -6.19
N ARG A 667 3.06 -41.81 -5.82
CA ARG A 667 3.34 -41.21 -4.49
C ARG A 667 2.88 -42.07 -3.31
N ARG A 668 1.81 -42.87 -3.49
CA ARG A 668 1.29 -43.79 -2.46
C ARG A 668 2.13 -45.07 -2.31
N ARG A 669 2.99 -45.42 -3.29
CA ARG A 669 4.03 -46.45 -3.10
C ARG A 669 5.17 -45.82 -2.29
N ARG A 670 5.51 -46.42 -1.14
CA ARG A 670 6.59 -45.94 -0.25
C ARG A 670 7.97 -46.17 -0.88
N GLY A 671 8.37 -45.27 -1.78
CA GLY A 671 9.68 -45.25 -2.42
C GLY A 671 9.59 -45.21 -3.95
N LEU A 672 10.22 -44.21 -4.55
CA LEU A 672 10.58 -44.21 -5.98
C LEU A 672 11.80 -45.14 -6.16
N SER A 673 11.81 -45.91 -7.23
CA SER A 673 12.95 -46.77 -7.60
C SER A 673 14.08 -45.96 -8.23
N HIS A 674 15.28 -46.54 -8.29
CA HIS A 674 16.41 -45.91 -9.00
C HIS A 674 16.14 -45.69 -10.49
N LEU A 675 15.24 -46.47 -11.10
CA LEU A 675 14.84 -46.29 -12.50
C LEU A 675 13.92 -45.08 -12.69
N ASP A 676 13.05 -44.78 -11.72
CA ASP A 676 12.12 -43.64 -11.79
C ASP A 676 12.88 -42.29 -11.86
N ASN A 677 14.08 -42.22 -11.26
CA ASN A 677 15.02 -41.09 -11.37
C ASN A 677 15.45 -40.76 -12.82
N PHE A 678 15.25 -41.68 -13.77
CA PHE A 678 15.61 -41.54 -15.19
C PHE A 678 14.43 -41.75 -16.17
N ILE A 679 13.21 -41.86 -15.65
CA ILE A 679 11.97 -41.91 -16.45
C ILE A 679 11.25 -40.56 -16.44
N LEU A 680 11.28 -39.86 -15.30
CA LEU A 680 10.50 -38.67 -15.06
C LEU A 680 11.21 -37.43 -15.61
N THR A 681 10.48 -36.62 -16.36
CA THR A 681 10.98 -35.34 -16.93
C THR A 681 10.27 -34.12 -16.37
N GLN A 682 9.10 -34.26 -15.73
CA GLN A 682 8.32 -33.13 -15.20
C GLN A 682 7.84 -33.35 -13.75
N ASP A 683 7.78 -32.27 -12.96
CA ASP A 683 7.30 -32.30 -11.56
C ASP A 683 5.77 -32.13 -11.45
N GLN A 684 5.08 -31.90 -12.57
CA GLN A 684 3.71 -31.38 -12.62
C GLN A 684 2.87 -32.16 -13.64
N SER A 685 1.58 -32.36 -13.35
CA SER A 685 0.61 -32.91 -14.30
C SER A 685 0.48 -32.04 -15.55
N ILE A 686 -0.08 -32.61 -16.62
CA ILE A 686 -0.36 -31.88 -17.87
C ILE A 686 -1.29 -30.70 -17.62
N TRP A 687 -2.33 -30.89 -16.81
CA TRP A 687 -3.15 -29.81 -16.28
C TRP A 687 -2.32 -28.66 -15.68
N ASN A 688 -1.46 -28.98 -14.72
CA ASN A 688 -0.68 -27.99 -14.00
C ASN A 688 0.31 -27.28 -14.93
N GLN A 689 0.98 -27.99 -15.85
CA GLN A 689 1.86 -27.38 -16.85
C GLN A 689 1.13 -26.30 -17.67
N LEU A 690 -0.07 -26.62 -18.17
CA LEU A 690 -0.90 -25.66 -18.90
C LEU A 690 -1.34 -24.47 -18.03
N VAL A 691 -1.74 -24.71 -16.77
CA VAL A 691 -2.09 -23.65 -15.81
C VAL A 691 -0.90 -22.74 -15.48
N TYR A 692 0.31 -23.28 -15.36
CA TYR A 692 1.53 -22.49 -15.17
C TYR A 692 1.92 -21.66 -16.40
N GLY A 693 1.38 -21.97 -17.59
CA GLY A 693 1.55 -21.17 -18.80
C GLY A 693 2.22 -21.87 -19.99
N ILE A 694 2.54 -23.18 -19.88
CA ILE A 694 3.10 -23.98 -20.99
C ILE A 694 2.10 -24.07 -22.15
N ARG A 695 2.57 -23.93 -23.38
CA ARG A 695 1.75 -24.00 -24.61
C ARG A 695 2.26 -24.99 -25.66
N PHE A 696 3.36 -25.67 -25.40
CA PHE A 696 3.87 -26.77 -26.22
C PHE A 696 4.11 -28.01 -25.36
N LEU A 697 3.57 -29.16 -25.78
CA LEU A 697 3.71 -30.44 -25.09
C LEU A 697 4.32 -31.49 -26.03
N ASP A 698 5.52 -31.98 -25.71
CA ASP A 698 6.21 -33.06 -26.42
C ASP A 698 5.73 -34.42 -25.89
N LEU A 699 5.14 -35.25 -26.76
CA LEU A 699 4.57 -36.55 -26.40
C LEU A 699 5.23 -37.67 -27.21
N ARG A 700 5.65 -38.73 -26.52
CA ARG A 700 6.17 -39.96 -27.12
C ARG A 700 5.23 -41.12 -26.78
N ILE A 701 4.75 -41.85 -27.80
CA ILE A 701 3.66 -42.82 -27.64
C ILE A 701 4.13 -44.26 -27.83
N GLY A 702 3.79 -45.13 -26.88
CA GLY A 702 3.91 -46.58 -27.01
C GLY A 702 2.54 -47.25 -27.20
N TYR A 703 2.51 -48.30 -28.02
CA TYR A 703 1.37 -49.18 -28.23
C TYR A 703 1.57 -50.52 -27.51
N TYR A 704 0.53 -50.95 -26.79
CA TYR A 704 0.54 -52.08 -25.87
C TYR A 704 -0.78 -52.89 -26.04
N PRO A 705 -0.79 -53.96 -26.86
CA PRO A 705 -2.02 -54.62 -27.32
C PRO A 705 -2.71 -55.48 -26.26
N GLN A 706 -2.23 -55.51 -25.01
CA GLN A 706 -2.77 -56.40 -23.95
C GLN A 706 -4.18 -56.00 -23.47
N SER A 707 -4.70 -54.83 -23.84
CA SER A 707 -6.06 -54.42 -23.48
C SER A 707 -7.07 -54.73 -24.59
N SER A 708 -8.21 -55.29 -24.20
CA SER A 708 -9.35 -55.49 -25.09
C SER A 708 -9.96 -54.17 -25.57
N ASP A 709 -9.94 -53.11 -24.75
CA ASP A 709 -10.35 -51.75 -25.15
C ASP A 709 -9.23 -51.05 -25.95
N PRO A 710 -9.46 -50.71 -27.25
CA PRO A 710 -8.52 -49.93 -28.06
C PRO A 710 -8.02 -48.65 -27.38
N LYS A 711 -8.87 -47.97 -26.62
CA LYS A 711 -8.54 -46.67 -25.98
C LYS A 711 -7.48 -46.79 -24.88
N LEU A 712 -7.26 -48.00 -24.36
CA LEU A 712 -6.32 -48.29 -23.27
C LEU A 712 -4.99 -48.90 -23.77
N ARG A 713 -4.85 -49.13 -25.09
CA ARG A 713 -3.62 -49.67 -25.70
C ARG A 713 -2.52 -48.63 -25.89
N PHE A 714 -2.86 -47.34 -25.90
CA PHE A 714 -1.90 -46.24 -26.11
C PHE A 714 -1.44 -45.61 -24.79
N TRP A 715 -0.12 -45.48 -24.66
CA TRP A 715 0.55 -45.01 -23.45
C TRP A 715 1.58 -43.93 -23.79
N ILE A 716 1.80 -43.03 -22.84
CA ILE A 716 2.95 -42.14 -22.78
C ILE A 716 4.18 -42.96 -22.40
N ASN A 717 5.27 -42.71 -23.10
CA ASN A 717 6.58 -43.30 -22.83
C ASN A 717 7.66 -42.23 -22.62
N HIS A 718 8.69 -42.55 -21.83
CA HIS A 718 10.03 -41.96 -21.94
C HIS A 718 10.91 -42.98 -22.67
N ASP A 719 11.11 -42.78 -23.97
CA ASP A 719 11.69 -43.77 -24.90
C ASP A 719 11.05 -45.16 -24.79
N MET A 720 11.78 -46.20 -24.40
CA MET A 720 11.24 -47.57 -24.31
C MET A 720 10.38 -47.82 -23.06
N LEU A 721 10.38 -46.89 -22.10
CA LEU A 721 9.80 -47.08 -20.79
C LEU A 721 8.37 -46.53 -20.74
N ARG A 722 7.40 -47.42 -20.51
CA ARG A 722 5.97 -47.14 -20.42
C ARG A 722 5.63 -46.44 -19.11
N VAL A 723 5.04 -45.25 -19.17
CA VAL A 723 4.79 -44.40 -17.99
C VAL A 723 3.31 -44.38 -17.58
N ARG A 724 2.41 -43.85 -18.41
CA ARG A 724 0.97 -43.71 -18.08
C ARG A 724 0.07 -43.80 -19.32
N PRO A 725 -1.24 -44.12 -19.19
CA PRO A 725 -2.15 -44.16 -20.34
C PRO A 725 -2.28 -42.80 -21.03
N LEU A 726 -2.48 -42.79 -22.35
CA LEU A 726 -2.62 -41.57 -23.15
C LEU A 726 -3.96 -40.86 -22.93
N LEU A 727 -5.07 -41.60 -22.83
CA LEU A 727 -6.42 -40.99 -22.81
C LEU A 727 -6.63 -39.93 -21.71
N PRO A 728 -6.17 -40.09 -20.44
CA PRO A 728 -6.26 -39.03 -19.44
C PRO A 728 -5.51 -37.75 -19.82
N VAL A 729 -4.35 -37.86 -20.47
CA VAL A 729 -3.56 -36.70 -20.94
C VAL A 729 -4.34 -35.90 -21.99
N LEU A 730 -5.01 -36.59 -22.92
CA LEU A 730 -5.87 -35.92 -23.91
C LEU A 730 -7.03 -35.17 -23.23
N LYS A 731 -7.63 -35.78 -22.20
CA LYS A 731 -8.74 -35.17 -21.44
C LYS A 731 -8.31 -33.91 -20.68
N ASP A 732 -7.15 -33.93 -20.01
CA ASP A 732 -6.59 -32.75 -19.34
C ASP A 732 -6.44 -31.56 -20.31
N VAL A 733 -5.93 -31.81 -21.52
CA VAL A 733 -5.74 -30.77 -22.55
C VAL A 733 -7.09 -30.24 -23.06
N VAL A 734 -8.05 -31.13 -23.32
CA VAL A 734 -9.40 -30.75 -23.78
C VAL A 734 -10.15 -29.95 -22.71
N GLU A 735 -10.07 -30.35 -21.44
CA GLU A 735 -10.69 -29.62 -20.34
C GLU A 735 -10.02 -28.24 -20.17
N PHE A 736 -8.68 -28.17 -20.21
CA PHE A 736 -7.98 -26.89 -20.10
C PHE A 736 -8.32 -25.95 -21.26
N SER A 737 -8.36 -26.46 -22.49
CA SER A 737 -8.73 -25.69 -23.68
C SER A 737 -10.17 -25.15 -23.64
N ARG A 738 -11.09 -25.82 -22.93
CA ARG A 738 -12.45 -25.32 -22.68
C ARG A 738 -12.48 -24.28 -21.55
N ALA A 739 -11.66 -24.46 -20.53
CA ALA A 739 -11.57 -23.56 -19.39
C ALA A 739 -10.80 -22.27 -19.68
N SER A 740 -9.89 -22.28 -20.65
CA SER A 740 -9.13 -21.11 -21.11
C SER A 740 -9.29 -20.93 -22.63
N PRO A 741 -10.48 -20.45 -23.08
CA PRO A 741 -10.91 -20.53 -24.48
C PRO A 741 -10.23 -19.53 -25.43
N ASP A 742 -9.14 -18.88 -25.01
CA ASP A 742 -8.28 -18.02 -25.84
C ASP A 742 -6.82 -18.51 -25.89
N GLU A 743 -6.47 -19.60 -25.22
CA GLU A 743 -5.12 -20.17 -25.28
C GLU A 743 -4.97 -21.15 -26.45
N ILE A 744 -3.82 -21.12 -27.12
CA ILE A 744 -3.50 -22.03 -28.23
C ILE A 744 -2.44 -23.01 -27.76
N ILE A 745 -2.70 -24.31 -27.91
CA ILE A 745 -1.87 -25.41 -27.38
C ILE A 745 -1.34 -26.24 -28.53
N ILE A 746 -0.04 -26.53 -28.54
CA ILE A 746 0.59 -27.44 -29.49
C ILE A 746 0.84 -28.78 -28.80
N LEU A 747 0.23 -29.84 -29.32
CA LEU A 747 0.55 -31.23 -28.98
C LEU A 747 1.45 -31.80 -30.08
N ASP A 748 2.69 -32.12 -29.75
CA ASP A 748 3.65 -32.73 -30.66
C ASP A 748 3.75 -34.23 -30.38
N PHE A 749 3.11 -35.04 -31.22
CA PHE A 749 3.28 -36.49 -31.22
C PHE A 749 4.61 -36.82 -31.91
N HIS A 750 5.69 -36.60 -31.18
CA HIS A 750 7.03 -36.47 -31.74
C HIS A 750 7.66 -37.82 -32.10
N ARG A 751 7.47 -38.86 -31.27
CA ARG A 751 8.08 -40.19 -31.50
C ARG A 751 7.15 -41.33 -31.08
N PHE A 752 7.33 -42.48 -31.74
CA PHE A 752 6.52 -43.68 -31.57
C PHE A 752 7.39 -44.89 -31.11
N PRO A 753 8.05 -44.81 -29.93
CA PRO A 753 9.15 -45.70 -29.56
C PRO A 753 8.81 -47.19 -29.43
N SER A 754 7.56 -47.59 -29.18
CA SER A 754 7.19 -48.98 -28.90
C SER A 754 5.91 -49.39 -29.59
N GLY A 755 5.91 -50.54 -30.29
CA GLY A 755 4.70 -51.15 -30.86
C GLY A 755 4.20 -50.59 -32.20
N PHE A 756 4.90 -49.61 -32.79
CA PHE A 756 4.58 -49.04 -34.12
C PHE A 756 5.47 -49.59 -35.25
N SER A 757 6.49 -50.40 -34.94
CA SER A 757 7.39 -51.00 -35.93
C SER A 757 6.83 -52.28 -36.56
N GLY A 758 7.25 -52.58 -37.79
CA GLY A 758 6.86 -53.80 -38.53
C GLY A 758 5.59 -53.61 -39.38
N THR A 759 5.11 -54.71 -39.99
CA THR A 759 4.02 -54.69 -40.98
C THR A 759 2.69 -54.12 -40.47
N ASN A 760 2.43 -54.25 -39.15
CA ASN A 760 1.21 -53.75 -38.53
C ASN A 760 1.28 -52.27 -38.14
N GLY A 761 2.47 -51.64 -38.20
CA GLY A 761 2.69 -50.24 -37.82
C GLY A 761 1.66 -49.26 -38.39
N PRO A 762 1.41 -49.26 -39.71
CA PRO A 762 0.42 -48.36 -40.31
C PRO A 762 -1.01 -48.53 -39.79
N ALA A 763 -1.40 -49.74 -39.36
CA ALA A 763 -2.70 -49.97 -38.73
C ALA A 763 -2.75 -49.37 -37.31
N VAL A 764 -1.67 -49.55 -36.53
CA VAL A 764 -1.54 -48.96 -35.18
C VAL A 764 -1.53 -47.44 -35.23
N HIS A 765 -0.88 -46.83 -36.22
CA HIS A 765 -0.97 -45.38 -36.45
C HIS A 765 -2.39 -44.92 -36.76
N ARG A 766 -3.16 -45.65 -37.58
CA ARG A 766 -4.57 -45.32 -37.85
C ARG A 766 -5.43 -45.45 -36.58
N GLU A 767 -5.26 -46.51 -35.79
CA GLU A 767 -5.98 -46.69 -34.51
C GLU A 767 -5.67 -45.55 -33.52
N LEU A 768 -4.41 -45.08 -33.44
CA LEU A 768 -4.04 -43.89 -32.67
C LEU A 768 -4.70 -42.63 -33.24
N LEU A 769 -4.64 -42.42 -34.55
CA LEU A 769 -5.22 -41.24 -35.20
C LEU A 769 -6.74 -41.19 -35.07
N GLU A 770 -7.43 -42.33 -35.03
CA GLU A 770 -8.85 -42.41 -34.68
C GLU A 770 -9.10 -41.99 -33.22
N LEU A 771 -8.30 -42.45 -32.26
CA LEU A 771 -8.38 -41.99 -30.87
C LEU A 771 -8.18 -40.47 -30.77
N LEU A 772 -7.12 -39.93 -31.39
CA LEU A 772 -6.84 -38.49 -31.40
C LEU A 772 -7.96 -37.68 -32.08
N LYS A 773 -8.50 -38.19 -33.18
CA LYS A 773 -9.61 -37.58 -33.91
C LYS A 773 -10.91 -37.58 -33.09
N ASN A 774 -11.16 -38.62 -32.31
CA ASN A 774 -12.35 -38.70 -31.46
C ASN A 774 -12.28 -37.73 -30.27
N GLU A 775 -11.11 -37.58 -29.64
CA GLU A 775 -10.97 -36.74 -28.45
C GLU A 775 -10.67 -35.26 -28.79
N LEU A 776 -9.91 -34.97 -29.86
CA LEU A 776 -9.35 -33.62 -30.13
C LEU A 776 -9.93 -32.89 -31.35
N LYS A 777 -10.49 -33.59 -32.36
CA LYS A 777 -10.76 -32.98 -33.70
C LYS A 777 -11.68 -31.75 -33.63
N SER A 778 -12.65 -31.74 -32.73
CA SER A 778 -13.57 -30.61 -32.55
C SER A 778 -12.87 -29.30 -32.17
N LEU A 779 -11.71 -29.37 -31.49
CA LEU A 779 -10.88 -28.25 -31.09
C LEU A 779 -9.62 -28.07 -31.95
N THR A 780 -9.39 -28.94 -32.95
CA THR A 780 -8.13 -28.95 -33.70
C THR A 780 -8.08 -27.89 -34.81
N ILE A 781 -7.01 -27.10 -34.82
CA ILE A 781 -6.69 -26.11 -35.85
C ILE A 781 -6.15 -26.87 -37.08
N PRO A 782 -6.80 -26.80 -38.25
CA PRO A 782 -6.34 -27.51 -39.45
C PRO A 782 -4.99 -26.97 -39.95
N ARG A 783 -4.27 -27.78 -40.73
CA ARG A 783 -2.97 -27.40 -41.29
C ARG A 783 -3.11 -26.25 -42.30
N PRO A 784 -2.51 -25.07 -42.06
CA PRO A 784 -2.53 -23.99 -43.04
C PRO A 784 -1.58 -24.28 -44.21
N LEU A 785 -1.86 -23.68 -45.37
CA LEU A 785 -0.93 -23.68 -46.52
C LEU A 785 0.41 -22.99 -46.18
N SER A 786 0.40 -22.04 -45.23
CA SER A 786 1.60 -21.37 -44.74
C SER A 786 1.43 -21.01 -43.26
N GLN A 787 2.24 -21.60 -42.39
CA GLN A 787 2.14 -21.43 -40.93
C GLN A 787 2.45 -20.00 -40.46
N THR A 788 3.26 -19.24 -41.21
CA THR A 788 3.59 -17.83 -40.90
C THR A 788 2.55 -16.83 -41.39
N LYS A 789 1.66 -17.25 -42.31
CA LYS A 789 0.54 -16.42 -42.78
C LYS A 789 -0.67 -16.51 -41.86
N LEU A 790 -0.94 -17.68 -41.28
CA LEU A 790 -2.03 -17.89 -40.32
C LEU A 790 -1.79 -17.04 -39.05
N LYS A 791 -2.61 -16.02 -38.86
CA LYS A 791 -2.56 -15.11 -37.71
C LYS A 791 -3.28 -15.67 -36.50
N LEU A 792 -2.90 -15.23 -35.30
CA LEU A 792 -3.62 -15.61 -34.08
C LEU A 792 -5.08 -15.11 -34.11
N GLU A 793 -5.33 -13.96 -34.73
CA GLU A 793 -6.69 -13.43 -34.94
C GLU A 793 -7.60 -14.42 -35.68
N GLU A 794 -7.11 -15.07 -36.75
CA GLU A 794 -7.85 -16.08 -37.50
C GLU A 794 -8.16 -17.32 -36.65
N ILE A 795 -7.20 -17.76 -35.83
CA ILE A 795 -7.38 -18.88 -34.91
C ILE A 795 -8.44 -18.53 -33.85
N TRP A 796 -8.35 -17.34 -33.24
CA TRP A 796 -9.27 -16.90 -32.19
C TRP A 796 -10.69 -16.63 -32.67
N ASN A 797 -10.87 -16.25 -33.93
CA ASN A 797 -12.17 -16.09 -34.57
C ASN A 797 -12.84 -17.44 -34.90
N SER A 798 -12.12 -18.55 -34.76
CA SER A 798 -12.66 -19.92 -34.81
C SER A 798 -12.95 -20.48 -33.41
N ASP A 799 -13.54 -21.67 -33.34
CA ASP A 799 -13.68 -22.48 -32.13
C ASP A 799 -12.47 -23.42 -31.88
N LYS A 800 -11.40 -23.32 -32.69
CA LYS A 800 -10.24 -24.22 -32.65
C LYS A 800 -9.09 -23.64 -31.82
N ARG A 801 -8.44 -24.47 -31.01
CA ARG A 801 -7.39 -24.07 -30.04
C ARG A 801 -6.21 -25.04 -29.95
N ILE A 802 -6.30 -26.24 -30.52
CA ILE A 802 -5.26 -27.27 -30.41
C ILE A 802 -4.59 -27.45 -31.77
N VAL A 803 -3.26 -27.33 -31.84
CA VAL A 803 -2.45 -27.81 -32.96
C VAL A 803 -2.04 -29.25 -32.64
N VAL A 804 -2.33 -30.19 -33.54
CA VAL A 804 -1.87 -31.58 -33.44
C VAL A 804 -0.75 -31.80 -34.46
N SER A 805 0.50 -31.77 -34.02
CA SER A 805 1.67 -32.14 -34.81
C SER A 805 1.92 -33.65 -34.71
N TYR A 806 2.30 -34.28 -35.82
CA TYR A 806 2.47 -35.73 -35.90
C TYR A 806 3.69 -36.09 -36.75
N SER A 807 4.60 -36.91 -36.22
CA SER A 807 5.90 -37.20 -36.84
C SER A 807 5.91 -38.40 -37.79
N GLU A 808 4.87 -38.52 -38.62
CA GLU A 808 4.79 -39.50 -39.71
C GLU A 808 4.17 -38.84 -40.95
N ASP A 809 5.03 -38.37 -41.86
CA ASP A 809 4.61 -37.51 -42.98
C ASP A 809 3.51 -38.15 -43.85
N ASN A 810 3.53 -39.48 -44.04
CA ASN A 810 2.52 -40.20 -44.83
C ASN A 810 1.09 -39.93 -44.32
N PHE A 811 0.87 -39.96 -42.99
CA PHE A 811 -0.43 -39.67 -42.40
C PHE A 811 -0.74 -38.17 -42.38
N VAL A 812 0.28 -37.32 -42.25
CA VAL A 812 0.12 -35.87 -42.37
C VAL A 812 -0.38 -35.50 -43.78
N TRP A 813 0.17 -36.09 -44.84
CA TRP A 813 -0.31 -35.89 -46.21
C TRP A 813 -1.75 -36.39 -46.40
N GLU A 814 -2.10 -37.57 -45.87
CA GLU A 814 -3.46 -38.13 -45.91
C GLU A 814 -4.49 -37.29 -45.13
N MET A 815 -4.08 -36.63 -44.04
CA MET A 815 -4.98 -35.99 -43.08
C MET A 815 -4.71 -34.47 -42.91
N PRO A 816 -5.49 -33.59 -43.58
CA PRO A 816 -5.31 -32.13 -43.51
C PRO A 816 -5.48 -31.48 -42.13
N TRP A 817 -6.03 -32.21 -41.15
CA TRP A 817 -6.17 -31.73 -39.77
C TRP A 817 -4.91 -31.89 -38.92
N LEU A 818 -3.93 -32.70 -39.38
CA LEU A 818 -2.62 -32.86 -38.74
C LEU A 818 -1.62 -31.82 -39.24
N TRP A 819 -0.82 -31.25 -38.35
CA TRP A 819 0.32 -30.42 -38.72
C TRP A 819 1.56 -31.30 -38.94
N SER A 820 2.47 -30.83 -39.80
CA SER A 820 3.78 -31.45 -39.96
C SER A 820 4.58 -31.40 -38.66
N SER A 821 5.35 -32.46 -38.38
CA SER A 821 6.27 -32.58 -37.23
C SER A 821 6.98 -31.26 -36.88
N VAL A 822 7.01 -30.94 -35.59
CA VAL A 822 7.80 -29.81 -35.08
C VAL A 822 9.27 -30.20 -35.15
N SER A 823 10.07 -29.33 -35.77
CA SER A 823 11.51 -29.56 -35.94
C SER A 823 12.25 -29.39 -34.60
N GLN A 824 12.27 -30.44 -33.78
CA GLN A 824 13.03 -30.48 -32.53
C GLN A 824 14.55 -30.42 -32.79
N ARG A 825 15.24 -29.55 -32.06
CA ARG A 825 16.69 -29.31 -32.12
C ARG A 825 17.30 -29.79 -30.82
N TRP A 826 17.71 -31.05 -30.83
CA TRP A 826 18.23 -31.76 -29.68
C TRP A 826 19.75 -31.75 -29.64
N GLY A 827 20.32 -31.31 -28.51
CA GLY A 827 21.76 -31.14 -28.38
C GLY A 827 22.52 -32.44 -28.17
N ASN A 828 21.93 -33.42 -27.49
CA ASN A 828 22.63 -34.59 -26.93
C ASN A 828 23.93 -34.18 -26.20
N LYS A 829 23.78 -33.52 -25.05
CA LYS A 829 24.88 -32.90 -24.27
C LYS A 829 24.80 -33.25 -22.79
N GLN A 830 25.97 -33.41 -22.18
CA GLN A 830 26.15 -33.82 -20.77
C GLN A 830 26.43 -32.65 -19.82
N SER A 831 26.94 -31.52 -20.33
CA SER A 831 27.31 -30.34 -19.55
C SER A 831 26.55 -29.08 -20.02
N PRO A 832 26.25 -28.14 -19.11
CA PRO A 832 25.58 -26.88 -19.47
C PRO A 832 26.32 -26.08 -20.54
N GLU A 833 27.65 -25.98 -20.46
CA GLU A 833 28.49 -25.19 -21.37
C GLU A 833 28.49 -25.77 -22.79
N ALA A 834 28.36 -27.10 -22.91
CA ALA A 834 28.25 -27.79 -24.19
C ALA A 834 26.84 -27.66 -24.78
N LEU A 835 25.80 -27.57 -23.95
CA LEU A 835 24.44 -27.26 -24.38
C LEU A 835 24.29 -25.80 -24.79
N GLU A 836 24.83 -24.85 -24.02
CA GLU A 836 24.82 -23.42 -24.33
C GLU A 836 25.37 -23.14 -25.74
N LYS A 837 26.56 -23.69 -26.05
CA LYS A 837 27.17 -23.57 -27.39
C LYS A 837 26.31 -24.18 -28.50
N PHE A 838 25.60 -25.27 -28.21
CA PHE A 838 24.67 -25.89 -29.16
C PHE A 838 23.42 -25.03 -29.39
N LEU A 839 22.85 -24.48 -28.31
CA LEU A 839 21.70 -23.58 -28.36
C LEU A 839 22.06 -22.27 -29.08
N ASP A 840 23.21 -21.67 -28.79
CA ASP A 840 23.70 -20.46 -29.45
C ASP A 840 23.88 -20.64 -30.96
N LYS A 841 24.38 -21.81 -31.40
CA LYS A 841 24.37 -22.17 -32.82
C LYS A 841 22.94 -22.32 -33.35
N THR A 842 22.09 -23.03 -32.63
CA THR A 842 20.69 -23.29 -33.04
C THR A 842 19.89 -22.00 -33.25
N PHE A 843 19.96 -21.03 -32.33
CA PHE A 843 19.27 -19.74 -32.49
C PHE A 843 19.87 -18.88 -33.61
N ARG A 844 21.16 -19.02 -33.94
CA ARG A 844 21.76 -18.31 -35.09
C ARG A 844 21.33 -18.89 -36.45
N ASP A 845 21.21 -20.20 -36.55
CA ASP A 845 21.03 -20.90 -37.84
C ASP A 845 19.56 -21.00 -38.29
N VAL A 846 18.57 -20.85 -37.39
CA VAL A 846 17.15 -21.07 -37.71
C VAL A 846 16.43 -19.78 -38.17
N VAL A 847 15.67 -19.91 -39.26
CA VAL A 847 14.71 -18.90 -39.75
C VAL A 847 13.28 -19.37 -39.45
N PRO A 848 12.43 -18.57 -38.77
CA PRO A 848 11.09 -18.98 -38.34
C PRO A 848 10.08 -19.05 -39.50
N ARG A 849 10.16 -20.10 -40.32
CA ARG A 849 9.21 -20.40 -41.43
C ARG A 849 8.17 -21.47 -41.08
N LYS A 850 8.45 -22.29 -40.07
CA LYS A 850 7.60 -23.36 -39.53
C LYS A 850 7.86 -23.48 -38.02
N LEU A 851 6.98 -24.18 -37.32
CA LEU A 851 7.19 -24.56 -35.92
C LEU A 851 8.49 -25.34 -35.73
N TRP A 852 9.27 -24.96 -34.74
CA TRP A 852 10.51 -25.63 -34.36
C TRP A 852 10.78 -25.45 -32.85
N ALA A 853 11.44 -26.43 -32.24
CA ALA A 853 11.72 -26.43 -30.81
C ALA A 853 13.20 -26.54 -30.50
N ALA A 854 13.70 -25.70 -29.60
CA ALA A 854 14.97 -25.92 -28.93
C ALA A 854 14.74 -26.85 -27.73
N MET A 855 15.30 -28.05 -27.78
CA MET A 855 15.23 -29.02 -26.69
C MET A 855 16.39 -28.68 -25.73
N ALA A 856 16.02 -28.20 -24.54
CA ALA A 856 16.91 -27.47 -23.64
C ALA A 856 17.30 -28.28 -22.39
N GLU A 857 17.23 -29.60 -22.50
CA GLU A 857 17.63 -30.58 -21.49
C GLU A 857 19.05 -31.13 -21.70
N LEU A 858 19.61 -31.72 -20.64
CA LEU A 858 20.82 -32.53 -20.73
C LEU A 858 20.43 -34.01 -20.89
N THR A 859 21.15 -34.73 -21.72
CA THR A 859 20.96 -36.18 -21.94
C THR A 859 21.86 -36.96 -20.99
N PRO A 860 21.46 -38.10 -20.38
CA PRO A 860 22.35 -38.95 -19.59
C PRO A 860 23.24 -39.88 -20.43
N THR A 861 24.39 -40.31 -19.92
CA THR A 861 25.20 -41.41 -20.50
C THR A 861 24.82 -42.78 -19.89
N PRO A 862 25.23 -43.90 -20.50
CA PRO A 862 25.10 -45.23 -19.88
C PRO A 862 25.75 -45.36 -18.49
N LEU A 863 26.81 -44.59 -18.20
CA LEU A 863 27.47 -44.60 -16.88
C LEU A 863 26.65 -43.89 -15.80
N ASP A 864 25.82 -42.90 -16.17
CA ASP A 864 25.01 -42.17 -15.19
C ASP A 864 23.96 -43.07 -14.53
N PHE A 865 23.38 -44.03 -15.26
CA PHE A 865 22.44 -45.02 -14.72
C PHE A 865 23.06 -45.93 -13.64
N LEU A 866 24.37 -46.15 -13.69
CA LEU A 866 25.14 -46.95 -12.71
C LEU A 866 25.60 -46.12 -11.50
N SER A 867 25.36 -44.81 -11.51
CA SER A 867 25.69 -43.88 -10.43
C SER A 867 24.44 -43.44 -9.67
N ASN A 868 24.60 -42.74 -8.53
CA ASN A 868 23.50 -42.11 -7.79
C ASN A 868 22.96 -40.83 -8.48
N GLY A 869 22.98 -40.77 -9.81
CA GLY A 869 22.46 -39.66 -10.62
C GLY A 869 20.94 -39.67 -10.77
N SER A 870 20.40 -38.60 -11.38
CA SER A 870 19.00 -38.51 -11.81
C SER A 870 18.81 -37.42 -12.86
N LEU A 871 17.80 -37.54 -13.72
CA LEU A 871 17.41 -36.48 -14.66
C LEU A 871 17.09 -35.17 -13.92
N ARG A 872 16.44 -35.24 -12.74
CA ARG A 872 16.17 -34.06 -11.91
C ARG A 872 17.45 -33.32 -11.50
N ALA A 873 18.51 -34.06 -11.18
CA ALA A 873 19.82 -33.51 -10.86
C ALA A 873 20.58 -33.00 -12.09
N MET A 874 20.28 -33.49 -13.30
CA MET A 874 20.79 -32.91 -14.56
C MET A 874 20.08 -31.60 -14.88
N ALA A 875 18.75 -31.59 -14.83
CA ALA A 875 17.91 -30.42 -15.04
C ALA A 875 18.25 -29.26 -14.07
N ASP A 876 18.49 -29.54 -12.78
CA ASP A 876 18.87 -28.49 -11.80
C ASP A 876 20.19 -27.78 -12.16
N ARG A 877 21.13 -28.45 -12.86
CA ARG A 877 22.39 -27.83 -13.31
C ARG A 877 22.20 -26.87 -14.49
N VAL A 878 21.20 -27.12 -15.34
CA VAL A 878 20.99 -26.39 -16.59
C VAL A 878 19.86 -25.36 -16.50
N ASN A 879 18.71 -25.67 -15.89
CA ASN A 879 17.52 -24.81 -15.85
C ASN A 879 17.79 -23.42 -15.23
N ARG A 880 18.67 -23.41 -14.20
CA ARG A 880 19.17 -22.18 -13.54
C ARG A 880 19.93 -21.27 -14.51
N GLN A 881 20.74 -21.87 -15.39
CA GLN A 881 21.56 -21.15 -16.36
C GLN A 881 20.75 -20.77 -17.60
N LEU A 882 19.86 -21.65 -18.06
CA LEU A 882 18.99 -21.47 -19.21
C LEU A 882 18.21 -20.14 -19.14
N SER A 883 17.62 -19.83 -17.99
CA SER A 883 16.91 -18.56 -17.79
C SER A 883 17.83 -17.34 -17.95
N ASN A 884 19.06 -17.42 -17.45
CA ASN A 884 20.06 -16.36 -17.57
C ASN A 884 20.58 -16.23 -19.00
N TRP A 885 20.81 -17.35 -19.72
CA TRP A 885 21.27 -17.32 -21.11
C TRP A 885 20.30 -16.55 -22.01
N PHE A 886 18.99 -16.67 -21.80
CA PHE A 886 17.99 -15.88 -22.52
C PHE A 886 18.02 -14.38 -22.16
N VAL A 887 18.22 -14.02 -20.89
CA VAL A 887 18.30 -12.62 -20.45
C VAL A 887 19.60 -11.95 -20.90
N GLU A 888 20.73 -12.66 -20.85
CA GLU A 888 22.05 -12.14 -21.19
C GLU A 888 22.31 -12.11 -22.70
N ASN A 889 21.83 -13.12 -23.44
CA ASN A 889 21.92 -13.16 -24.90
C ASN A 889 20.61 -12.65 -25.52
N GLY A 890 20.40 -11.33 -25.56
CA GLY A 890 19.17 -10.69 -26.09
C GLY A 890 18.79 -10.98 -27.56
N ASN A 891 19.62 -11.75 -28.28
CA ASN A 891 19.27 -12.32 -29.59
C ASN A 891 18.55 -13.68 -29.50
N TRP A 892 18.71 -14.44 -28.41
CA TRP A 892 18.05 -15.73 -28.22
C TRP A 892 16.54 -15.54 -28.00
N THR A 893 16.13 -14.59 -27.15
CA THR A 893 14.71 -14.29 -26.93
C THR A 893 14.05 -13.93 -28.25
N ARG A 894 14.63 -13.03 -29.05
CA ARG A 894 14.11 -12.59 -30.37
C ARG A 894 13.96 -13.70 -31.40
N ARG A 895 14.74 -14.78 -31.31
CA ARG A 895 14.77 -15.84 -32.32
C ARG A 895 14.08 -17.14 -31.91
N ALA A 896 13.82 -17.34 -30.62
CA ALA A 896 13.16 -18.54 -30.14
C ALA A 896 11.75 -18.71 -30.73
N ASN A 897 11.44 -19.95 -31.13
CA ASN A 897 10.06 -20.38 -31.31
C ASN A 897 9.62 -21.19 -30.08
N ILE A 898 9.77 -22.50 -30.07
CA ILE A 898 9.50 -23.30 -28.88
C ILE A 898 10.80 -23.53 -28.09
N VAL A 899 10.74 -23.50 -26.76
CA VAL A 899 11.84 -23.92 -25.87
C VAL A 899 11.29 -24.89 -24.84
N ALA A 900 11.80 -26.11 -24.83
CA ALA A 900 11.28 -27.22 -24.05
C ALA A 900 12.39 -27.84 -23.18
N PRO A 901 12.43 -27.57 -21.86
CA PRO A 901 13.32 -28.23 -20.92
C PRO A 901 12.63 -29.37 -20.16
N ASP A 902 13.43 -30.19 -19.48
CA ASP A 902 12.98 -30.99 -18.34
C ASP A 902 12.68 -30.09 -17.14
N PHE A 903 11.66 -30.43 -16.35
CA PHE A 903 11.31 -29.80 -15.07
C PHE A 903 11.21 -28.26 -15.13
N PHE A 904 10.30 -27.76 -15.99
CA PHE A 904 10.21 -26.34 -16.37
C PHE A 904 10.14 -25.33 -15.21
N LEU A 905 9.61 -25.71 -14.03
CA LEU A 905 9.58 -24.87 -12.82
C LEU A 905 10.96 -24.47 -12.30
N GLY A 906 12.03 -25.12 -12.76
CA GLY A 906 13.41 -24.66 -12.54
C GLY A 906 13.82 -23.44 -13.38
N THR A 907 12.93 -22.92 -14.23
CA THR A 907 13.20 -21.83 -15.19
C THR A 907 12.20 -20.69 -15.07
N ASN A 908 12.54 -19.52 -15.63
CA ASN A 908 11.62 -18.38 -15.79
C ASN A 908 11.06 -18.26 -17.23
N LEU A 909 11.14 -19.33 -18.05
CA LEU A 909 10.86 -19.26 -19.49
C LEU A 909 9.44 -18.79 -19.84
N VAL A 910 8.44 -19.07 -19.00
CA VAL A 910 7.05 -18.62 -19.23
C VAL A 910 6.96 -17.10 -19.24
N ASN A 911 7.51 -16.42 -18.22
CA ASN A 911 7.44 -14.96 -18.15
C ASN A 911 8.29 -14.30 -19.24
N ILE A 912 9.49 -14.84 -19.51
CA ILE A 912 10.37 -14.39 -20.61
C ILE A 912 9.63 -14.48 -21.95
N ALA A 913 8.92 -15.58 -22.22
CA ALA A 913 8.15 -15.77 -23.44
C ALA A 913 6.96 -14.80 -23.55
N ILE A 914 6.23 -14.55 -22.45
CA ILE A 914 5.12 -13.58 -22.44
C ILE A 914 5.62 -12.18 -22.78
N GLU A 915 6.68 -11.72 -22.11
CA GLU A 915 7.27 -10.39 -22.30
C GLU A 915 7.81 -10.22 -23.73
N GLU A 916 8.61 -11.18 -24.20
CA GLU A 916 9.17 -11.17 -25.56
C GLU A 916 8.08 -11.15 -26.64
N ASN A 917 7.00 -11.92 -26.49
CA ASN A 917 5.88 -11.89 -27.44
C ASN A 917 5.18 -10.52 -27.50
N ILE A 918 5.03 -9.85 -26.36
CA ILE A 918 4.49 -8.49 -26.30
C ILE A 918 5.43 -7.51 -27.01
N ASN A 919 6.75 -7.65 -26.81
CA ASN A 919 7.75 -6.82 -27.47
C ASN A 919 7.74 -7.01 -29.00
N ARG A 920 7.75 -8.26 -29.48
CA ARG A 920 7.61 -8.58 -30.92
C ARG A 920 6.34 -8.00 -31.54
N ALA A 921 5.21 -8.06 -30.82
CA ALA A 921 3.94 -7.50 -31.28
C ALA A 921 3.99 -5.97 -31.38
N ASN A 922 4.65 -5.29 -30.45
CA ASN A 922 4.81 -3.84 -30.48
C ASN A 922 5.72 -3.39 -31.64
N GLU A 923 6.82 -4.11 -31.90
CA GLU A 923 7.72 -3.84 -33.03
C GLU A 923 6.99 -3.95 -34.39
N MET A 924 6.15 -4.97 -34.55
CA MET A 924 5.30 -5.13 -35.75
C MET A 924 4.17 -4.10 -35.89
N GLY A 925 3.90 -3.29 -34.86
CA GLY A 925 2.90 -2.21 -34.88
C GLY A 925 3.45 -0.84 -35.27
N GLN A 926 4.78 -0.71 -35.40
CA GLN A 926 5.48 0.52 -35.78
C GLN A 926 6.01 0.49 -37.23
N SER A 927 5.87 -0.66 -37.90
CA SER A 927 6.21 -0.93 -39.30
C SER A 927 4.96 -0.99 -40.19
#